data_AF-A0AAV6PZU8-F1
#
_entry.id   AF-A0AAV6PZU8-F1
#
_cell.length_a   1.000
_cell.length_b   1.000
_cell.length_c   1.000
_cell.angle_alpha   90.00
_cell.angle_beta   90.00
_cell.angle_gamma   90.00
#
_symmetry.space_group_name_H-M   'P 1'
#
loop_
_entity.id
_entity.type
_entity.pdbx_description
1 polymer ?
#
loop_
_entity_poly.entity_id
_entity_poly.type
_entity_poly.pdbx_seq_one_letter_code
_entity_poly.pdbx_strand_id
1 'polypeptide(L)'
;MERVKSSMQQVPNAIPKVIRRTGGANSLELEKENFERGQAVSINKAINTQEVAVKEKHARNILILSVSASVCVCVCKGAHTFWAAVNRLPLSSNAVLCWKFCHVFHKLLRDGHPNVIKDSMRNKADLTDMSRMWGHLSEGYGKLCSIYLKMLITKMEFHIKNPRFPGNLQMSNRQLDEAGENDVNNFFQLTVEMFDYLECELNLFLGVFSSLDMSRSVSVTAAGQCRLAPLIQVILDSSHLYDYTVKLLFKLHSCLPADTLQGHRDRFQEQFKKLKSLFYRSSNLQYFKRLIQIPQLPENPPNFLRASALSEHISPVVVIPAESSSPESEHMAETDDLVDTDVPSLPAPVETKFDDLFGTSAAIDPFNFNSQNGMRKDDKDRLIEQLTREIQALKDELESFRLESGRLCQVLRGRISELEAELAEQSHLRLQALGESEFLKAELDDLRRVREDTEKEQRSLTEIEKKAQANEQRYTKLKEKYTELVQSHADLLRKNAEVTRQVTVARAAQDEVETVRKEMQEKVKTAQEAADRQEREQLEHLQEIQRELVSSRAELDALKSTVASSQQSSEALGTELATLQSEKAELVQSLSKVEAELVAQGQELERVQSSLVTERESGVKTAESLQNQLNEKESREQTLESQLVAARWSSLQGAVEEAEKIIRDSLAQIDDPAHISCTSSADYLASRCQASLDCMDRLHSAREAFMTDSTGVCELLRVVTQCGHLVGDTIVQGSATSHMVPVEQGDALTESVKKCGAEALSLLEQMKQQDDLAAADDSKLKAALEAIHATAEKLRPRGLELQQGELGDLVEQEMAATSAAVESAAARIEEMLNKSRAVDTGVKMEVNERILASCTELMQAIKELVLSSKELQRDIVESGRGAASMKEFYAKNSRWTEGLISASKAVGWGATVMVDAADLVVQGKGKYEELMVCSHEIAASTAQLVAASKVKADKDSSNLRRLQQASRGVTQATAGVVASTKSGKSQIEEKDTMDFSSMTLTQIKRQEMDAQVLVLELETRLQKERERLGELRKKHYELAGAAEGWGESDEGTG
;
A
#
# COMPACT_ATOMS: atom_id res chain seq x y z
N MET A 1 -11.32 19.77 69.41
CA MET A 1 -10.25 19.62 68.42
C MET A 1 -10.87 19.20 67.10
N GLU A 2 -10.29 19.73 66.03
CA GLU A 2 -10.77 19.96 64.66
C GLU A 2 -11.78 19.00 64.01
N ARG A 3 -12.77 19.64 63.37
CA ARG A 3 -13.75 19.09 62.43
C ARG A 3 -13.51 19.71 61.05
N VAL A 4 -13.65 18.88 60.01
CA VAL A 4 -14.45 19.08 58.78
C VAL A 4 -14.70 20.53 58.35
N LYS A 5 -14.23 20.91 57.15
CA LYS A 5 -15.03 21.74 56.22
C LYS A 5 -14.49 21.77 54.78
N SER A 6 -15.44 21.53 53.87
CA SER A 6 -15.50 21.96 52.47
C SER A 6 -15.24 23.46 52.31
N SER A 7 -14.57 23.87 51.23
CA SER A 7 -14.83 25.15 50.56
C SER A 7 -14.39 25.14 49.11
N MET A 8 -15.39 25.32 48.24
CA MET A 8 -15.29 25.97 46.95
C MET A 8 -14.44 27.25 47.05
N GLN A 9 -13.49 27.44 46.14
CA GLN A 9 -12.91 28.76 45.86
C GLN A 9 -12.89 29.01 44.34
N GLN A 10 -13.97 29.69 43.93
CA GLN A 10 -14.00 30.84 43.02
C GLN A 10 -12.94 30.93 41.91
N VAL A 11 -13.44 30.82 40.69
CA VAL A 11 -12.92 31.44 39.47
C VAL A 11 -12.53 32.90 39.74
N PRO A 12 -11.29 33.34 39.49
CA PRO A 12 -11.00 34.75 39.31
C PRO A 12 -11.41 35.13 37.88
N ASN A 13 -12.50 35.89 37.77
CA ASN A 13 -12.79 36.69 36.58
C ASN A 13 -11.56 37.58 36.29
N ALA A 14 -10.95 37.41 35.12
CA ALA A 14 -9.95 38.33 34.62
C ALA A 14 -10.66 39.62 34.16
N ILE A 15 -10.65 40.63 35.05
CA ILE A 15 -10.97 42.02 34.71
C ILE A 15 -9.94 42.49 33.65
N PRO A 16 -10.35 43.19 32.58
CA PRO A 16 -9.47 43.57 31.50
C PRO A 16 -8.47 44.61 31.98
N LYS A 17 -7.17 44.25 31.98
CA LYS A 17 -6.09 45.23 32.15
C LYS A 17 -6.02 46.09 30.89
N VAL A 18 -6.64 47.25 30.98
CA VAL A 18 -6.29 48.44 30.20
C VAL A 18 -4.80 48.70 30.41
N ILE A 19 -3.96 48.39 29.42
CA ILE A 19 -2.56 48.82 29.42
C ILE A 19 -2.51 50.19 28.76
N ARG A 20 -2.25 51.19 29.61
CA ARG A 20 -1.80 52.52 29.25
C ARG A 20 -0.63 52.44 28.26
N ARG A 21 -0.78 53.12 27.13
CA ARG A 21 0.32 53.54 26.26
C ARG A 21 1.20 54.51 27.03
N THR A 22 2.41 54.09 27.39
CA THR A 22 3.49 54.97 27.81
C THR A 22 4.80 54.42 27.24
N GLY A 23 5.40 55.19 26.33
CA GLY A 23 6.81 55.09 25.94
C GLY A 23 7.16 54.02 24.90
N GLY A 24 7.19 54.44 23.63
CA GLY A 24 7.99 53.87 22.52
C GLY A 24 8.24 52.35 22.50
N ALA A 25 7.29 51.56 21.98
CA ALA A 25 7.61 50.24 21.47
C ALA A 25 8.25 50.43 20.07
N ASN A 26 9.50 50.00 19.94
CA ASN A 26 10.21 49.99 18.65
C ASN A 26 9.48 49.04 17.68
N SER A 27 9.39 49.38 16.38
CA SER A 27 8.76 48.55 15.31
C SER A 27 9.12 47.06 15.41
N LEU A 28 10.35 46.78 15.82
CA LEU A 28 10.92 45.44 16.00
C LEU A 28 10.25 44.60 17.11
N GLU A 29 9.74 45.21 18.18
CA GLU A 29 9.05 44.48 19.25
C GLU A 29 7.65 44.04 18.81
N LEU A 30 6.97 44.87 18.02
CA LEU A 30 5.65 44.55 17.47
C LEU A 30 5.75 43.45 16.40
N GLU A 31 6.77 43.51 15.54
CA GLU A 31 7.09 42.44 14.58
C GLU A 31 7.40 41.12 15.28
N LYS A 32 8.19 41.16 16.36
CA LYS A 32 8.49 39.97 17.18
C LYS A 32 7.22 39.39 17.81
N GLU A 33 6.34 40.21 18.38
CA GLU A 33 5.09 39.73 18.99
C GLU A 33 4.15 39.13 17.95
N ASN A 34 4.05 39.75 16.76
CA ASN A 34 3.26 39.21 15.66
C ASN A 34 3.81 37.87 15.14
N PHE A 35 5.13 37.74 15.07
CA PHE A 35 5.81 36.48 14.71
C PHE A 35 5.52 35.37 15.74
N GLU A 36 5.70 35.65 17.04
CA GLU A 36 5.42 34.68 18.11
C GLU A 36 3.94 34.24 18.09
N ARG A 37 3.02 35.18 17.85
CA ARG A 37 1.58 34.90 17.72
C ARG A 37 1.30 34.03 16.49
N GLY A 38 1.91 34.32 15.35
CA GLY A 38 1.76 33.55 14.11
C GLY A 38 2.31 32.11 14.24
N GLN A 39 3.45 31.95 14.89
CA GLN A 39 4.04 30.64 15.14
C GLN A 39 3.18 29.82 16.12
N ALA A 40 2.70 30.43 17.22
CA ALA A 40 1.82 29.76 18.18
C ALA A 40 0.50 29.28 17.54
N VAL A 41 -0.09 30.07 16.63
CA VAL A 41 -1.30 29.66 15.89
C VAL A 41 -1.02 28.45 15.01
N SER A 42 0.11 28.42 14.32
CA SER A 42 0.50 27.30 13.46
C SER A 42 0.77 26.03 14.28
N ILE A 43 1.44 26.16 15.43
CA ILE A 43 1.70 25.05 16.37
C ILE A 43 0.38 24.48 16.92
N ASN A 44 -0.53 25.32 17.41
CA ASN A 44 -1.82 24.86 17.95
C ASN A 44 -2.70 24.19 16.88
N LYS A 45 -2.61 24.62 15.63
CA LYS A 45 -3.35 23.98 14.52
C LYS A 45 -2.71 22.66 14.08
N ALA A 46 -1.39 22.53 14.15
CA ALA A 46 -0.66 21.31 13.82
C ALA A 46 -0.77 20.24 14.93
N ILE A 47 -0.55 20.64 16.19
CA ILE A 47 -0.58 19.79 17.37
C ILE A 47 -1.94 19.95 18.06
N ASN A 48 -2.93 19.21 17.57
CA ASN A 48 -4.30 19.23 18.07
C ASN A 48 -4.77 17.82 18.50
N THR A 49 -5.90 17.74 19.19
CA THR A 49 -6.43 16.47 19.73
C THR A 49 -7.12 15.58 18.69
N GLN A 50 -7.32 16.06 17.46
CA GLN A 50 -8.03 15.33 16.40
C GLN A 50 -7.13 14.24 15.82
N GLU A 51 -7.63 13.02 15.66
CA GLU A 51 -6.86 11.89 15.11
C GLU A 51 -6.81 11.93 13.57
N VAL A 52 -6.20 12.99 13.05
CA VAL A 52 -5.99 13.27 11.61
C VAL A 52 -4.53 13.59 11.36
N ALA A 53 -3.99 13.25 10.18
CA ALA A 53 -2.63 13.62 9.81
C ALA A 53 -2.37 15.12 9.97
N VAL A 54 -1.14 15.49 10.33
CA VAL A 54 -0.77 16.89 10.50
C VAL A 54 -0.82 17.60 9.15
N LYS A 55 -1.54 18.73 9.07
CA LYS A 55 -1.66 19.50 7.84
C LYS A 55 -0.31 20.11 7.45
N GLU A 56 0.19 19.77 6.26
CA GLU A 56 1.46 20.23 5.69
C GLU A 56 1.62 21.75 5.77
N LYS A 57 0.58 22.55 5.45
CA LYS A 57 0.62 24.02 5.56
C LYS A 57 1.09 24.53 6.92
N HIS A 58 0.60 23.92 8.02
CA HIS A 58 0.97 24.36 9.36
C HIS A 58 2.37 23.88 9.74
N ALA A 59 2.75 22.66 9.35
CA ALA A 59 4.10 22.15 9.54
C ALA A 59 5.13 22.98 8.75
N ARG A 60 4.86 23.29 7.48
CA ARG A 60 5.69 24.14 6.62
C ARG A 60 5.82 25.56 7.16
N ASN A 61 4.73 26.15 7.67
CA ASN A 61 4.82 27.47 8.32
C ASN A 61 5.70 27.45 9.58
N ILE A 62 5.66 26.38 10.39
CA ILE A 62 6.54 26.24 11.57
C ILE A 62 8.01 26.16 11.13
N LEU A 63 8.30 25.41 10.05
CA LEU A 63 9.64 25.31 9.47
C LEU A 63 10.13 26.63 8.86
N ILE A 64 9.35 27.24 7.97
CA ILE A 64 9.68 28.51 7.32
C ILE A 64 9.92 29.59 8.37
N LEU A 65 9.06 29.72 9.38
CA LEU A 65 9.24 30.71 10.44
C LEU A 65 10.48 30.41 11.30
N SER A 66 10.92 29.15 11.42
CA SER A 66 12.16 28.80 12.11
C SER A 66 13.43 29.11 11.31
N VAL A 67 13.32 29.23 9.97
CA VAL A 67 14.43 29.41 9.03
C VAL A 67 14.49 30.84 8.46
N SER A 68 13.37 31.58 8.43
CA SER A 68 13.26 32.88 7.79
C SER A 68 14.18 33.93 8.41
N ALA A 69 15.17 34.36 7.63
CA ALA A 69 16.12 35.42 7.95
C ALA A 69 15.57 36.84 7.70
N SER A 70 14.40 36.96 7.07
CA SER A 70 13.82 38.26 6.71
C SER A 70 12.77 38.68 7.75
N VAL A 71 13.03 39.82 8.40
CA VAL A 71 12.23 40.49 9.45
C VAL A 71 12.39 39.94 10.89
N CYS A 72 13.64 39.95 11.39
CA CYS A 72 14.07 40.32 12.75
C CYS A 72 15.45 39.69 13.03
N VAL A 73 16.50 40.44 12.69
CA VAL A 73 17.89 39.97 12.56
C VAL A 73 18.54 39.46 13.86
N CYS A 74 17.96 39.56 15.05
CA CYS A 74 18.72 39.29 16.29
C CYS A 74 18.07 38.46 17.41
N VAL A 75 16.83 37.93 17.32
CA VAL A 75 16.20 37.34 18.54
C VAL A 75 15.70 35.89 18.44
N CYS A 76 15.41 35.33 17.26
CA CYS A 76 14.73 34.01 17.20
C CYS A 76 15.35 32.99 16.23
N LYS A 77 16.67 32.96 16.03
CA LYS A 77 17.33 31.84 15.32
C LYS A 77 17.41 30.60 16.22
N GLY A 78 16.32 29.84 16.34
CA GLY A 78 16.29 28.66 17.22
C GLY A 78 14.89 28.11 17.56
N ALA A 79 14.84 27.16 18.50
CA ALA A 79 13.59 26.47 18.89
C ALA A 79 12.84 27.13 20.04
N HIS A 80 13.29 28.29 20.52
CA HIS A 80 12.77 28.92 21.75
C HIS A 80 11.26 29.20 21.71
N THR A 81 10.76 29.81 20.63
CA THR A 81 9.34 30.12 20.49
C THR A 81 8.48 28.86 20.29
N PHE A 82 9.03 27.82 19.64
CA PHE A 82 8.40 26.51 19.54
C PHE A 82 8.20 25.88 20.92
N TRP A 83 9.25 25.81 21.74
CA TRP A 83 9.16 25.26 23.10
C TRP A 83 8.28 26.10 24.02
N ALA A 84 8.29 27.43 23.88
CA ALA A 84 7.40 28.31 24.65
C ALA A 84 5.91 28.05 24.38
N ALA A 85 5.55 27.68 23.15
CA ALA A 85 4.18 27.29 22.78
C ALA A 85 3.87 25.85 23.20
N VAL A 86 4.78 24.91 22.93
CA VAL A 86 4.61 23.48 23.22
C VAL A 86 4.50 23.19 24.72
N ASN A 87 5.27 23.89 25.55
CA ASN A 87 5.22 23.71 27.02
C ASN A 87 3.87 24.13 27.63
N ARG A 88 3.00 24.80 26.85
CA ARG A 88 1.62 25.13 27.24
C ARG A 88 0.61 24.06 26.83
N LEU A 89 1.02 23.10 26.00
CA LEU A 89 0.17 22.00 25.56
C LEU A 89 0.19 20.86 26.58
N PRO A 90 -0.95 20.20 26.83
CA PRO A 90 -1.04 19.10 27.79
C PRO A 90 -0.53 17.78 27.17
N LEU A 91 0.77 17.73 26.81
CA LEU A 91 1.38 16.58 26.12
C LEU A 91 1.42 15.30 26.98
N SER A 92 1.44 15.43 28.31
CA SER A 92 1.46 14.29 29.24
C SER A 92 0.10 13.64 29.47
N SER A 93 -1.00 14.34 29.15
CA SER A 93 -2.36 13.80 29.37
C SER A 93 -3.02 13.26 28.11
N ASN A 94 -2.55 13.64 26.92
CA ASN A 94 -3.15 13.22 25.65
C ASN A 94 -2.09 12.63 24.70
N ALA A 95 -2.21 11.33 24.45
CA ALA A 95 -1.27 10.58 23.63
C ALA A 95 -1.28 11.01 22.14
N VAL A 96 -2.42 11.45 21.60
CA VAL A 96 -2.51 11.93 20.20
C VAL A 96 -1.80 13.28 20.06
N LEU A 97 -1.94 14.17 21.05
CA LEU A 97 -1.17 15.43 21.09
C LEU A 97 0.33 15.14 21.18
N CYS A 98 0.75 14.23 22.05
CA CYS A 98 2.14 13.81 22.17
C CYS A 98 2.69 13.23 20.85
N TRP A 99 1.90 12.38 20.18
CA TRP A 99 2.25 11.79 18.89
C TRP A 99 2.46 12.85 17.80
N LYS A 100 1.53 13.80 17.68
CA LYS A 100 1.65 14.91 16.73
C LYS A 100 2.78 15.87 17.08
N PHE A 101 3.02 16.10 18.36
CA PHE A 101 4.19 16.83 18.82
C PHE A 101 5.47 16.14 18.35
N CYS A 102 5.61 14.83 18.57
CA CYS A 102 6.78 14.07 18.13
C CYS A 102 6.97 14.19 16.60
N HIS A 103 5.88 14.14 15.84
CA HIS A 103 5.94 14.32 14.39
C HIS A 103 6.43 15.70 13.95
N VAL A 104 5.82 16.77 14.47
CA VAL A 104 6.19 18.15 14.14
C VAL A 104 7.61 18.45 14.62
N PHE A 105 7.98 17.96 15.80
CA PHE A 105 9.32 18.12 16.34
C PHE A 105 10.36 17.35 15.53
N HIS A 106 10.04 16.15 15.02
CA HIS A 106 10.90 15.41 14.09
C HIS A 106 11.18 16.21 12.82
N LYS A 107 10.13 16.76 12.19
CA LYS A 107 10.26 17.65 11.02
C LYS A 107 11.14 18.86 11.34
N LEU A 108 10.93 19.49 12.50
CA LEU A 108 11.72 20.66 12.93
C LEU A 108 13.20 20.33 13.18
N LEU A 109 13.52 19.14 13.71
CA LEU A 109 14.89 18.68 13.87
C LEU A 109 15.56 18.35 12.52
N ARG A 110 14.77 17.93 11.52
CA ARG A 110 15.27 17.56 10.19
C ARG A 110 15.50 18.78 9.29
N ASP A 111 14.48 19.62 9.14
CA ASP A 111 14.43 20.70 8.14
C ASP A 111 14.46 22.12 8.76
N GLY A 112 14.57 22.24 10.08
CA GLY A 112 14.67 23.52 10.80
C GLY A 112 16.09 24.07 10.86
N HIS A 113 16.22 25.29 11.41
CA HIS A 113 17.53 25.93 11.58
C HIS A 113 18.46 25.09 12.48
N PRO A 114 19.79 24.98 12.20
CA PRO A 114 20.71 24.13 12.97
C PRO A 114 20.72 24.35 14.50
N ASN A 115 20.44 25.58 14.95
CA ASN A 115 20.33 25.90 16.38
C ASN A 115 19.15 25.20 17.08
N VAL A 116 18.13 24.73 16.35
CA VAL A 116 16.99 24.00 16.93
C VAL A 116 17.47 22.81 17.75
N ILE A 117 18.45 22.05 17.24
CA ILE A 117 19.00 20.87 17.93
C ILE A 117 19.65 21.29 19.24
N LYS A 118 20.50 22.32 19.20
CA LYS A 118 21.22 22.86 20.37
C LYS A 118 20.26 23.40 21.43
N ASP A 119 19.26 24.16 21.02
CA ASP A 119 18.26 24.75 21.92
C ASP A 119 17.38 23.69 22.58
N SER A 120 17.03 22.65 21.82
CA SER A 120 16.12 21.61 22.29
C SER A 120 16.74 20.69 23.35
N MET A 121 18.07 20.62 23.43
CA MET A 121 18.78 19.82 24.45
C MET A 121 18.41 20.23 25.88
N ARG A 122 17.99 21.47 26.10
CA ARG A 122 17.51 21.94 27.41
C ARG A 122 16.29 21.17 27.91
N ASN A 123 15.45 20.69 26.99
CA ASN A 123 14.22 19.94 27.29
C ASN A 123 14.43 18.41 27.25
N LYS A 124 15.68 17.93 27.11
CA LYS A 124 15.99 16.49 27.03
C LYS A 124 15.49 15.71 28.26
N ALA A 125 15.66 16.27 29.45
CA ALA A 125 15.20 15.63 30.69
C ALA A 125 13.69 15.42 30.68
N ASP A 126 12.93 16.45 30.33
CA ASP A 126 11.46 16.41 30.24
C ASP A 126 10.99 15.38 29.19
N LEU A 127 11.66 15.33 28.02
CA LEU A 127 11.37 14.32 26.99
C LEU A 127 11.66 12.89 27.47
N THR A 128 12.71 12.72 28.27
CA THR A 128 13.09 11.41 28.83
C THR A 128 12.05 10.94 29.85
N ASP A 129 11.61 11.84 30.73
CA ASP A 129 10.59 11.52 31.73
C ASP A 129 9.23 11.27 31.06
N MET A 130 8.89 12.04 30.03
CA MET A 130 7.70 11.81 29.22
C MET A 130 7.74 10.45 28.50
N SER A 131 8.90 10.07 27.95
CA SER A 131 9.09 8.75 27.34
C SER A 131 8.91 7.61 28.35
N ARG A 132 9.47 7.76 29.56
CA ARG A 132 9.32 6.79 30.65
C ARG A 132 7.86 6.65 31.08
N MET A 133 7.17 7.78 31.24
CA MET A 133 5.75 7.83 31.61
C MET A 133 4.87 7.08 30.60
N TRP A 134 5.00 7.42 29.31
CA TRP A 134 4.25 6.75 28.24
C TRP A 134 4.65 5.28 28.07
N GLY A 135 5.86 4.90 28.45
CA GLY A 135 6.37 3.52 28.39
C GLY A 135 5.68 2.55 29.34
N HIS A 136 4.94 3.04 30.35
CA HIS A 136 4.13 2.19 31.23
C HIS A 136 2.81 1.73 30.58
N LEU A 137 2.40 2.35 29.48
CA LEU A 137 1.19 1.98 28.75
C LEU A 137 1.53 0.91 27.70
N SER A 138 0.90 -0.26 27.82
CA SER A 138 1.20 -1.42 26.97
C SER A 138 0.62 -1.32 25.56
N GLU A 139 -0.38 -0.45 25.33
CA GLU A 139 -1.15 -0.39 24.08
C GLU A 139 -1.45 1.05 23.61
N GLY A 140 -1.77 1.18 22.31
CA GLY A 140 -2.17 2.44 21.68
C GLY A 140 -1.04 3.46 21.45
N TYR A 141 -1.40 4.74 21.31
CA TYR A 141 -0.44 5.82 21.08
C TYR A 141 0.58 5.99 22.20
N GLY A 142 0.30 5.55 23.44
CA GLY A 142 1.24 5.66 24.55
C GLY A 142 2.55 4.93 24.28
N LYS A 143 2.47 3.64 23.94
CA LYS A 143 3.64 2.84 23.55
C LYS A 143 4.40 3.47 22.37
N LEU A 144 3.67 3.94 21.36
CA LEU A 144 4.25 4.59 20.18
C LEU A 144 4.98 5.89 20.55
N CYS A 145 4.38 6.74 21.39
CA CYS A 145 5.00 7.98 21.86
C CYS A 145 6.27 7.70 22.67
N SER A 146 6.28 6.67 23.52
CA SER A 146 7.49 6.30 24.26
C SER A 146 8.66 5.96 23.32
N ILE A 147 8.39 5.15 22.29
CA ILE A 147 9.39 4.75 21.28
C ILE A 147 9.84 5.97 20.46
N TYR A 148 8.90 6.81 20.03
CA TYR A 148 9.20 7.99 19.22
C TYR A 148 10.06 9.00 20.00
N LEU A 149 9.71 9.28 21.26
CA LEU A 149 10.50 10.17 22.12
C LEU A 149 11.93 9.66 22.32
N LYS A 150 12.14 8.34 22.48
CA LYS A 150 13.50 7.76 22.56
C LYS A 150 14.28 7.97 21.28
N MET A 151 13.64 7.77 20.13
CA MET A 151 14.27 8.01 18.82
C MET A 151 14.66 9.49 18.67
N LEU A 152 13.78 10.44 19.05
CA LEU A 152 14.07 11.88 18.96
C LEU A 152 15.24 12.29 19.88
N ILE A 153 15.30 11.74 21.10
CA ILE A 153 16.43 11.96 22.01
C ILE A 153 17.72 11.44 21.39
N THR A 154 17.70 10.24 20.80
CA THR A 154 18.86 9.64 20.13
C THR A 154 19.31 10.49 18.94
N LYS A 155 18.39 10.97 18.10
CA LYS A 155 18.68 11.91 17.00
C LYS A 155 19.38 13.17 17.53
N MET A 156 18.83 13.78 18.58
CA MET A 156 19.44 14.99 19.19
C MET A 156 20.84 14.72 19.74
N GLU A 157 21.04 13.61 20.45
CA GLU A 157 22.35 13.22 20.97
C GLU A 157 23.37 12.97 19.85
N PHE A 158 22.96 12.28 18.80
CA PHE A 158 23.78 12.02 17.61
C PHE A 158 24.29 13.33 16.98
N HIS A 159 23.40 14.29 16.71
CA HIS A 159 23.80 15.56 16.08
C HIS A 159 24.59 16.49 17.01
N ILE A 160 24.43 16.38 18.34
CA ILE A 160 25.26 17.11 19.30
C ILE A 160 26.68 16.54 19.36
N LYS A 161 26.82 15.22 19.33
CA LYS A 161 28.13 14.55 19.27
C LYS A 161 28.81 14.73 17.91
N ASN A 162 28.02 14.81 16.83
CA ASN A 162 28.49 14.92 15.47
C ASN A 162 27.97 16.20 14.77
N PRO A 163 28.43 17.42 15.15
CA PRO A 163 27.89 18.69 14.63
C PRO A 163 28.05 18.91 13.13
N ARG A 164 28.92 18.13 12.47
CA ARG A 164 29.14 18.17 11.01
C ARG A 164 27.95 17.58 10.24
N PHE A 165 27.12 16.76 10.87
CA PHE A 165 25.94 16.17 10.25
C PHE A 165 24.76 17.14 10.31
N PRO A 166 24.21 17.60 9.16
CA PRO A 166 23.00 18.41 9.15
C PRO A 166 21.79 17.56 9.60
N GLY A 167 20.74 18.21 10.09
CA GLY A 167 19.53 17.54 10.63
C GLY A 167 18.82 16.62 9.64
N ASN A 168 18.91 16.92 8.34
CA ASN A 168 18.37 16.13 7.23
C ASN A 168 19.30 15.03 6.72
N LEU A 169 20.49 14.89 7.33
CA LEU A 169 21.53 13.92 7.01
C LEU A 169 22.04 13.98 5.56
N GLN A 170 21.79 15.04 4.79
CA GLN A 170 22.29 15.16 3.42
C GLN A 170 23.73 15.65 3.41
N MET A 171 24.66 14.81 2.95
CA MET A 171 26.07 15.17 2.78
C MET A 171 26.72 14.41 1.63
N SER A 172 27.76 15.01 1.04
CA SER A 172 28.58 14.37 0.01
C SER A 172 29.52 13.32 0.63
N ASN A 173 29.98 12.37 -0.19
CA ASN A 173 30.95 11.35 0.24
C ASN A 173 32.22 11.97 0.85
N ARG A 174 32.69 13.08 0.27
CA ARG A 174 33.85 13.82 0.77
C ARG A 174 33.62 14.36 2.18
N GLN A 175 32.45 14.94 2.43
CA GLN A 175 32.09 15.46 3.76
C GLN A 175 31.95 14.35 4.80
N LEU A 176 31.44 13.17 4.40
CA LEU A 176 31.38 11.98 5.27
C LEU A 176 32.78 11.51 5.67
N ASP A 177 33.71 11.48 4.72
CA ASP A 177 35.11 11.12 4.97
C ASP A 177 35.81 12.13 5.90
N GLU A 178 35.58 13.43 5.66
CA GLU A 178 36.08 14.51 6.51
C GLU A 178 35.49 14.42 7.93
N ALA A 179 34.24 13.98 8.08
CA ALA A 179 33.56 13.86 9.37
C ALA A 179 34.16 12.80 10.29
N GLY A 180 34.71 11.71 9.74
CA GLY A 180 35.49 10.74 10.53
C GLY A 180 36.95 11.13 10.72
N GLU A 181 37.37 12.32 10.27
CA GLU A 181 38.71 12.89 10.47
C GLU A 181 39.87 11.98 10.02
N ASN A 182 39.59 11.07 9.09
CA ASN A 182 40.51 10.01 8.67
C ASN A 182 41.05 9.12 9.82
N ASP A 183 40.40 9.10 10.98
CA ASP A 183 40.74 8.26 12.12
C ASP A 183 39.82 7.03 12.16
N VAL A 184 40.43 5.84 12.21
CA VAL A 184 39.72 4.56 12.27
C VAL A 184 38.82 4.47 13.51
N ASN A 185 39.24 5.02 14.65
CA ASN A 185 38.44 5.01 15.88
C ASN A 185 37.19 5.89 15.73
N ASN A 186 37.33 7.03 15.05
CA ASN A 186 36.20 7.92 14.77
C ASN A 186 35.22 7.28 13.79
N PHE A 187 35.70 6.62 12.72
CA PHE A 187 34.81 5.85 11.83
C PHE A 187 34.12 4.70 12.56
N PHE A 188 34.82 4.02 13.47
CA PHE A 188 34.25 2.92 14.24
C PHE A 188 33.13 3.43 15.16
N GLN A 189 33.40 4.47 15.95
CA GLN A 189 32.41 5.09 16.83
C GLN A 189 31.23 5.65 16.05
N LEU A 190 31.49 6.37 14.96
CA LEU A 190 30.46 6.92 14.08
C LEU A 190 29.55 5.82 13.52
N THR A 191 30.12 4.68 13.12
CA THR A 191 29.34 3.54 12.61
C THR A 191 28.43 2.95 13.69
N VAL A 192 28.92 2.81 14.93
CA VAL A 192 28.10 2.35 16.06
C VAL A 192 26.95 3.33 16.34
N GLU A 193 27.23 4.63 16.36
CA GLU A 193 26.21 5.65 16.60
C GLU A 193 25.15 5.69 15.47
N MET A 194 25.57 5.48 14.22
CA MET A 194 24.65 5.33 13.09
C MET A 194 23.76 4.09 13.22
N PHE A 195 24.31 2.97 13.70
CA PHE A 195 23.52 1.77 13.97
C PHE A 195 22.51 2.00 15.08
N ASP A 196 22.89 2.66 16.17
CA ASP A 196 21.98 2.93 17.29
C ASP A 196 20.83 3.86 16.85
N TYR A 197 21.16 4.86 16.01
CA TYR A 197 20.15 5.76 15.45
C TYR A 197 19.20 5.02 14.50
N LEU A 198 19.74 4.25 13.54
CA LEU A 198 18.92 3.46 12.60
C LEU A 198 18.06 2.42 13.34
N GLU A 199 18.57 1.82 14.42
CA GLU A 199 17.81 0.87 15.24
C GLU A 199 16.60 1.52 15.91
N CYS A 200 16.74 2.72 16.48
CA CYS A 200 15.62 3.47 17.04
C CYS A 200 14.55 3.81 15.99
N GLU A 201 14.97 4.15 14.77
CA GLU A 201 14.06 4.40 13.64
C GLU A 201 13.29 3.16 13.20
N LEU A 202 13.99 2.03 13.05
CA LEU A 202 13.38 0.74 12.72
C LEU A 202 12.42 0.27 13.81
N ASN A 203 12.75 0.49 15.08
CA ASN A 203 11.86 0.16 16.21
C ASN A 203 10.58 1.00 16.21
N LEU A 204 10.66 2.30 15.87
CA LEU A 204 9.48 3.15 15.70
C LEU A 204 8.59 2.63 14.56
N PHE A 205 9.20 2.29 13.42
CA PHE A 205 8.47 1.72 12.28
C PHE A 205 7.73 0.43 12.66
N LEU A 206 8.43 -0.53 13.27
CA LEU A 206 7.83 -1.80 13.71
C LEU A 206 6.72 -1.56 14.72
N GLY A 207 6.91 -0.62 15.66
CA GLY A 207 5.89 -0.20 16.61
C GLY A 207 4.63 0.29 15.90
N VAL A 208 4.75 1.22 14.95
CA VAL A 208 3.61 1.75 14.19
C VAL A 208 2.91 0.65 13.40
N PHE A 209 3.64 -0.19 12.68
CA PHE A 209 3.04 -1.28 11.89
C PHE A 209 2.37 -2.34 12.77
N SER A 210 2.93 -2.67 13.93
CA SER A 210 2.30 -3.59 14.88
C SER A 210 1.01 -3.03 15.50
N SER A 211 0.85 -1.70 15.50
CA SER A 211 -0.33 -1.01 16.04
C SER A 211 -1.46 -0.82 15.02
N LEU A 212 -1.24 -1.23 13.77
CA LEU A 212 -2.17 -1.10 12.66
C LEU A 212 -2.64 -2.50 12.25
N ASP A 213 -3.96 -2.69 12.14
CA ASP A 213 -4.51 -3.90 11.52
C ASP A 213 -4.21 -3.86 10.02
N MET A 214 -3.55 -4.89 9.48
CA MET A 214 -3.04 -4.90 8.10
C MET A 214 -4.09 -5.29 7.05
N SER A 215 -5.37 -5.29 7.39
CA SER A 215 -6.44 -5.32 6.38
C SER A 215 -6.35 -4.09 5.46
N ARG A 216 -6.53 -4.31 4.15
CA ARG A 216 -6.15 -3.36 3.06
C ARG A 216 -6.76 -1.95 3.12
N SER A 217 -7.67 -1.65 4.04
CA SER A 217 -8.40 -0.38 4.16
C SER A 217 -7.81 0.65 5.14
N VAL A 218 -6.83 0.29 5.98
CA VAL A 218 -6.38 1.19 7.08
C VAL A 218 -5.58 2.41 6.60
N SER A 219 -4.82 2.32 5.50
CA SER A 219 -4.05 3.45 4.93
C SER A 219 -4.92 4.60 4.38
N VAL A 220 -6.24 4.39 4.26
CA VAL A 220 -7.21 5.38 3.78
C VAL A 220 -7.95 6.07 4.93
N THR A 221 -7.89 5.51 6.15
CA THR A 221 -8.55 6.10 7.33
C THR A 221 -7.75 7.28 7.89
N ALA A 222 -8.45 8.31 8.39
CA ALA A 222 -7.80 9.48 8.99
C ALA A 222 -6.89 9.11 10.18
N ALA A 223 -7.32 8.15 11.00
CA ALA A 223 -6.55 7.61 12.12
C ALA A 223 -5.31 6.84 11.66
N GLY A 224 -5.44 5.99 10.63
CA GLY A 224 -4.31 5.29 10.01
C GLY A 224 -3.29 6.27 9.41
N GLN A 225 -3.75 7.30 8.70
CA GLN A 225 -2.88 8.35 8.15
C GLN A 225 -2.18 9.16 9.26
N CYS A 226 -2.84 9.42 10.38
CA CYS A 226 -2.23 10.07 11.54
C CYS A 226 -1.06 9.25 12.12
N ARG A 227 -1.16 7.92 12.12
CA ARG A 227 -0.08 7.01 12.56
C ARG A 227 1.01 6.82 11.50
N LEU A 228 0.65 6.84 10.21
CA LEU A 228 1.59 6.63 9.10
C LEU A 228 2.41 7.88 8.73
N ALA A 229 1.86 9.09 8.88
CA ALA A 229 2.52 10.35 8.49
C ALA A 229 3.95 10.51 9.05
N PRO A 230 4.25 10.17 10.31
CA PRO A 230 5.61 10.30 10.84
C PRO A 230 6.63 9.37 10.20
N LEU A 231 6.21 8.26 9.61
CA LEU A 231 7.10 7.31 8.96
C LEU A 231 7.74 7.88 7.69
N ILE A 232 7.18 8.94 7.11
CA ILE A 232 7.83 9.65 5.99
C ILE A 232 9.22 10.15 6.42
N GLN A 233 9.32 10.74 7.61
CA GLN A 233 10.60 11.24 8.14
C GLN A 233 11.56 10.09 8.43
N VAL A 234 11.03 9.00 8.99
CA VAL A 234 11.80 7.77 9.27
C VAL A 234 12.36 7.17 7.97
N ILE A 235 11.57 7.11 6.89
CA ILE A 235 12.02 6.59 5.60
C ILE A 235 13.13 7.47 5.01
N LEU A 236 13.01 8.79 5.13
CA LEU A 236 14.02 9.72 4.65
C LEU A 236 15.33 9.65 5.43
N ASP A 237 15.28 9.56 6.77
CA ASP A 237 16.47 9.43 7.61
C ASP A 237 17.13 8.04 7.41
N SER A 238 16.36 6.96 7.51
CA SER A 238 16.87 5.58 7.37
C SER A 238 17.53 5.30 6.02
N SER A 239 17.10 5.96 4.93
CA SER A 239 17.75 5.86 3.62
C SER A 239 19.19 6.39 3.65
N HIS A 240 19.40 7.55 4.29
CA HIS A 240 20.74 8.14 4.43
C HIS A 240 21.59 7.36 5.44
N LEU A 241 21.02 6.96 6.58
CA LEU A 241 21.73 6.15 7.58
C LEU A 241 22.22 4.82 7.00
N TYR A 242 21.40 4.17 6.17
CA TYR A 242 21.80 2.95 5.46
C TYR A 242 22.96 3.20 4.49
N ASP A 243 22.86 4.24 3.66
CA ASP A 243 23.91 4.57 2.70
C ASP A 243 25.26 4.86 3.39
N TYR A 244 25.23 5.61 4.51
CA TYR A 244 26.43 5.91 5.28
C TYR A 244 26.97 4.69 6.02
N THR A 245 26.13 3.85 6.61
CA THR A 245 26.60 2.61 7.25
C THR A 245 27.28 1.69 6.25
N VAL A 246 26.78 1.55 5.02
CA VAL A 246 27.46 0.78 3.96
C VAL A 246 28.85 1.35 3.67
N LYS A 247 28.94 2.67 3.39
CA LYS A 247 30.20 3.34 3.05
C LYS A 247 31.21 3.26 4.19
N LEU A 248 30.77 3.49 5.43
CA LEU A 248 31.61 3.41 6.63
C LEU A 248 32.08 1.97 6.89
N LEU A 249 31.24 0.95 6.70
CA LEU A 249 31.66 -0.45 6.86
C LEU A 249 32.73 -0.84 5.84
N PHE A 250 32.61 -0.44 4.57
CA PHE A 250 33.66 -0.67 3.57
C PHE A 250 34.97 0.04 3.96
N LYS A 251 34.87 1.27 4.48
CA LYS A 251 36.03 2.02 4.95
C LYS A 251 36.71 1.35 6.15
N LEU A 252 35.94 0.89 7.13
CA LEU A 252 36.46 0.12 8.27
C LEU A 252 37.11 -1.18 7.82
N HIS A 253 36.53 -1.88 6.84
CA HIS A 253 37.08 -3.09 6.26
C HIS A 253 38.40 -2.88 5.49
N SER A 254 38.65 -1.66 5.00
CA SER A 254 39.95 -1.30 4.42
C SER A 254 41.05 -1.07 5.46
N CYS A 255 40.68 -0.80 6.72
CA CYS A 255 41.60 -0.42 7.79
C CYS A 255 41.74 -1.46 8.90
N LEU A 256 40.76 -2.36 9.07
CA LEU A 256 40.67 -3.32 10.17
C LEU A 256 40.45 -4.75 9.66
N PRO A 257 40.96 -5.76 10.37
CA PRO A 257 40.76 -7.16 10.00
C PRO A 257 39.30 -7.58 10.13
N ALA A 258 38.89 -8.54 9.30
CA ALA A 258 37.51 -8.99 9.20
C ALA A 258 36.95 -9.50 10.54
N ASP A 259 37.76 -10.16 11.36
CA ASP A 259 37.34 -10.73 12.65
C ASP A 259 36.90 -9.65 13.65
N THR A 260 37.55 -8.48 13.64
CA THR A 260 37.20 -7.35 14.52
C THR A 260 35.85 -6.72 14.15
N LEU A 261 35.45 -6.79 12.88
CA LEU A 261 34.21 -6.20 12.37
C LEU A 261 33.05 -7.19 12.30
N GLN A 262 33.20 -8.40 12.83
CA GLN A 262 32.13 -9.41 12.81
C GLN A 262 30.83 -8.88 13.43
N GLY A 263 30.91 -8.28 14.62
CA GLY A 263 29.73 -7.69 15.27
C GLY A 263 29.07 -6.55 14.48
N HIS A 264 29.84 -5.80 13.67
CA HIS A 264 29.29 -4.75 12.81
C HIS A 264 28.53 -5.35 11.63
N ARG A 265 29.07 -6.41 11.02
CA ARG A 265 28.39 -7.15 9.94
C ARG A 265 27.11 -7.81 10.44
N ASP A 266 27.13 -8.40 11.63
CA ASP A 266 25.95 -9.05 12.22
C ASP A 266 24.83 -8.03 12.51
N ARG A 267 25.18 -6.89 13.12
CA ARG A 267 24.22 -5.77 13.33
C ARG A 267 23.70 -5.23 12.00
N PHE A 268 24.58 -4.99 11.02
CA PHE A 268 24.18 -4.53 9.69
C PHE A 268 23.20 -5.51 9.03
N GLN A 269 23.48 -6.81 9.08
CA GLN A 269 22.64 -7.83 8.47
C GLN A 269 21.23 -7.83 9.07
N GLU A 270 21.13 -7.71 10.39
CA GLU A 270 19.85 -7.63 11.09
C GLU A 270 19.07 -6.36 10.70
N GLN A 271 19.75 -5.21 10.72
CA GLN A 271 19.13 -3.93 10.35
C GLN A 271 18.75 -3.87 8.87
N PHE A 272 19.56 -4.45 7.97
CA PHE A 272 19.25 -4.56 6.55
C PHE A 272 17.97 -5.36 6.30
N LYS A 273 17.79 -6.51 6.97
CA LYS A 273 16.55 -7.31 6.86
C LYS A 273 15.33 -6.50 7.31
N LYS A 274 15.44 -5.80 8.44
CA LYS A 274 14.38 -4.93 8.98
C LYS A 274 14.06 -3.77 8.02
N LEU A 275 15.08 -3.10 7.48
CA LEU A 275 14.94 -1.97 6.56
C LEU A 275 14.39 -2.38 5.19
N LYS A 276 14.82 -3.52 4.64
CA LYS A 276 14.27 -4.09 3.40
C LYS A 276 12.78 -4.37 3.54
N SER A 277 12.38 -4.99 4.65
CA SER A 277 10.96 -5.19 4.98
C SER A 277 10.21 -3.86 5.13
N LEU A 278 10.85 -2.85 5.73
CA LEU A 278 10.32 -1.49 5.90
C LEU A 278 9.99 -0.84 4.56
N PHE A 279 10.97 -0.75 3.65
CA PHE A 279 10.80 -0.12 2.33
C PHE A 279 9.80 -0.88 1.47
N TYR A 280 9.87 -2.22 1.49
CA TYR A 280 8.92 -3.05 0.75
C TYR A 280 7.47 -2.84 1.23
N ARG A 281 7.21 -2.98 2.53
CA ARG A 281 5.85 -2.79 3.10
C ARG A 281 5.34 -1.38 2.89
N SER A 282 6.20 -0.37 3.06
CA SER A 282 5.83 1.04 2.86
C SER A 282 5.55 1.35 1.38
N SER A 283 6.33 0.80 0.45
CA SER A 283 6.13 1.01 -1.00
C SER A 283 4.79 0.47 -1.50
N ASN A 284 4.22 -0.52 -0.80
CA ASN A 284 2.93 -1.14 -1.14
C ASN A 284 1.71 -0.37 -0.59
N LEU A 285 1.89 0.57 0.34
CA LEU A 285 0.79 1.35 0.92
C LEU A 285 0.43 2.56 0.05
N GLN A 286 -0.86 2.72 -0.24
CA GLN A 286 -1.39 3.82 -1.06
C GLN A 286 -1.07 5.21 -0.51
N TYR A 287 -1.03 5.34 0.82
CA TYR A 287 -0.69 6.60 1.48
C TYR A 287 0.70 7.11 1.07
N PHE A 288 1.72 6.24 1.07
CA PHE A 288 3.08 6.63 0.69
C PHE A 288 3.24 6.79 -0.82
N LYS A 289 2.63 5.93 -1.66
CA LYS A 289 2.71 6.04 -3.13
C LYS A 289 2.32 7.42 -3.68
N ARG A 290 1.43 8.14 -2.99
CA ARG A 290 0.99 9.49 -3.37
C ARG A 290 1.92 10.61 -2.88
N LEU A 291 2.72 10.36 -1.84
CA LEU A 291 3.48 11.39 -1.12
C LEU A 291 4.99 11.29 -1.31
N ILE A 292 5.54 10.07 -1.45
CA ILE A 292 6.97 9.81 -1.60
C ILE A 292 7.22 8.62 -2.54
N GLN A 293 8.31 8.66 -3.29
CA GLN A 293 8.83 7.52 -4.04
C GLN A 293 9.91 6.82 -3.21
N ILE A 294 9.60 5.59 -2.79
CA ILE A 294 10.48 4.77 -1.95
C ILE A 294 11.32 3.84 -2.86
N PRO A 295 12.66 3.90 -2.83
CA PRO A 295 13.52 3.03 -3.62
C PRO A 295 13.46 1.58 -3.10
N GLN A 296 13.60 0.62 -4.01
CA GLN A 296 13.75 -0.81 -3.65
C GLN A 296 15.22 -1.09 -3.28
N LEU A 297 15.45 -1.77 -2.16
CA LEU A 297 16.79 -2.21 -1.76
C LEU A 297 17.19 -3.51 -2.49
N PRO A 298 18.50 -3.76 -2.71
CA PRO A 298 18.99 -4.99 -3.35
C PRO A 298 18.52 -6.28 -2.66
N GLU A 299 18.50 -7.40 -3.39
CA GLU A 299 18.07 -8.68 -2.80
C GLU A 299 19.00 -9.14 -1.67
N ASN A 300 20.31 -9.04 -1.91
CA ASN A 300 21.36 -9.43 -0.99
C ASN A 300 22.12 -8.20 -0.48
N PRO A 301 22.55 -8.19 0.80
CA PRO A 301 23.34 -7.11 1.34
C PRO A 301 24.74 -7.05 0.68
N PRO A 302 25.39 -5.87 0.64
CA PRO A 302 26.72 -5.72 0.09
C PRO A 302 27.73 -6.66 0.76
N ASN A 303 28.60 -7.29 -0.04
CA ASN A 303 29.66 -8.12 0.50
C ASN A 303 30.87 -7.25 0.90
N PHE A 304 30.94 -6.91 2.19
CA PHE A 304 32.01 -6.04 2.72
C PHE A 304 33.43 -6.63 2.64
N LEU A 305 33.57 -7.94 2.37
CA LEU A 305 34.88 -8.58 2.19
C LEU A 305 35.41 -8.41 0.76
N ARG A 306 34.58 -7.94 -0.17
CA ARG A 306 34.93 -7.74 -1.57
C ARG A 306 34.89 -6.24 -1.89
N ALA A 307 36.05 -5.61 -2.03
CA ALA A 307 36.14 -4.16 -2.29
C ALA A 307 35.38 -3.72 -3.56
N SER A 308 35.27 -4.57 -4.59
CA SER A 308 34.47 -4.26 -5.80
C SER A 308 32.96 -4.21 -5.56
N ALA A 309 32.46 -4.72 -4.44
CA ALA A 309 31.05 -4.61 -4.08
C ALA A 309 30.65 -3.19 -3.68
N LEU A 310 31.62 -2.32 -3.34
CA LEU A 310 31.35 -0.89 -3.12
C LEU A 310 31.01 -0.16 -4.43
N SER A 311 31.62 -0.54 -5.56
CA SER A 311 31.29 0.02 -6.87
C SER A 311 29.94 -0.45 -7.42
N GLU A 312 29.39 -1.54 -6.89
CA GLU A 312 28.05 -2.06 -7.21
C GLU A 312 26.95 -1.44 -6.34
N HIS A 313 27.31 -0.73 -5.25
CA HIS A 313 26.35 -0.12 -4.32
C HIS A 313 25.74 1.16 -4.92
N ILE A 314 24.42 1.17 -5.03
CA ILE A 314 23.64 2.33 -5.49
C ILE A 314 22.96 2.96 -4.26
N SER A 315 23.24 4.24 -4.00
CA SER A 315 22.63 4.97 -2.89
C SER A 315 21.10 5.05 -3.08
N PRO A 316 20.28 4.58 -2.12
CA PRO A 316 18.84 4.69 -2.20
C PRO A 316 18.43 6.17 -2.04
N VAL A 317 17.87 6.75 -3.11
CA VAL A 317 17.36 8.13 -3.10
C VAL A 317 15.84 8.08 -2.98
N VAL A 318 15.31 8.56 -1.86
CA VAL A 318 13.86 8.75 -1.66
C VAL A 318 13.48 10.10 -2.28
N VAL A 319 12.64 10.08 -3.31
CA VAL A 319 12.21 11.31 -4.00
C VAL A 319 10.84 11.71 -3.48
N ILE A 320 10.72 12.90 -2.91
CA ILE A 320 9.41 13.53 -2.66
C ILE A 320 8.99 14.16 -4.00
N PRO A 321 7.91 13.73 -4.67
CA PRO A 321 7.42 14.39 -5.87
C PRO A 321 7.18 15.86 -5.55
N ALA A 322 7.75 16.76 -6.36
CA ALA A 322 7.45 18.18 -6.24
C ALA A 322 5.93 18.35 -6.43
N GLU A 323 5.23 18.72 -5.35
CA GLU A 323 3.83 19.10 -5.42
C GLU A 323 3.70 20.15 -6.53
N SER A 324 2.87 19.89 -7.54
CA SER A 324 2.50 20.88 -8.55
C SER A 324 2.02 22.13 -7.82
N SER A 325 2.89 23.12 -7.76
CA SER A 325 2.69 24.34 -7.01
C SER A 325 1.46 25.05 -7.53
N SER A 326 0.45 25.17 -6.67
CA SER A 326 -0.51 26.25 -6.75
C SER A 326 0.26 27.58 -6.84
N PRO A 327 -0.08 28.48 -7.77
CA PRO A 327 0.71 29.67 -8.08
C PRO A 327 0.47 30.74 -7.02
N GLU A 328 1.26 30.75 -5.96
CA GLU A 328 1.47 31.93 -5.10
C GLU A 328 2.67 31.67 -4.18
N SER A 329 3.86 32.10 -4.64
CA SER A 329 5.01 32.59 -3.84
C SER A 329 6.34 32.32 -4.57
N GLU A 330 6.58 33.04 -5.66
CA GLU A 330 7.96 33.31 -6.11
C GLU A 330 8.51 34.47 -5.28
N HIS A 331 9.60 34.22 -4.55
CA HIS A 331 10.79 35.08 -4.41
C HIS A 331 11.57 34.65 -3.17
N MET A 332 12.72 34.02 -3.38
CA MET A 332 13.99 34.32 -2.71
C MET A 332 15.05 33.46 -3.39
N ALA A 333 15.76 34.08 -4.33
CA ALA A 333 16.96 33.53 -4.93
C ALA A 333 18.11 33.67 -3.92
N GLU A 334 18.86 32.61 -3.70
CA GLU A 334 20.24 32.69 -3.22
C GLU A 334 21.18 32.27 -4.35
N THR A 335 22.13 33.16 -4.56
CA THR A 335 23.26 33.15 -5.48
C THR A 335 24.40 32.29 -4.94
N ASP A 336 24.92 31.38 -5.76
CA ASP A 336 26.35 31.05 -5.93
C ASP A 336 26.43 29.88 -6.94
N ASP A 337 26.98 30.09 -8.13
CA ASP A 337 28.43 29.93 -8.34
C ASP A 337 28.86 30.27 -9.78
N LEU A 338 30.10 30.72 -9.88
CA LEU A 338 30.75 31.36 -11.02
C LEU A 338 31.38 30.36 -12.01
N VAL A 339 31.25 30.71 -13.30
CA VAL A 339 32.24 30.63 -14.39
C VAL A 339 33.15 29.39 -14.46
N ASP A 340 32.97 28.57 -15.50
CA ASP A 340 34.14 28.12 -16.28
C ASP A 340 33.79 27.93 -17.76
N THR A 341 34.73 28.36 -18.60
CA THR A 341 34.60 28.58 -20.04
C THR A 341 35.29 27.44 -20.76
N ASP A 342 34.61 26.65 -21.60
CA ASP A 342 35.31 25.89 -22.62
C ASP A 342 34.46 25.55 -23.86
N VAL A 343 35.15 25.71 -24.99
CA VAL A 343 34.66 25.80 -26.37
C VAL A 343 34.53 24.40 -27.00
N PRO A 344 33.48 24.09 -27.79
CA PRO A 344 33.38 22.81 -28.48
C PRO A 344 34.35 22.73 -29.68
N SER A 345 35.15 21.67 -29.74
CA SER A 345 36.03 21.35 -30.87
C SER A 345 35.31 20.45 -31.89
N LEU A 346 35.37 20.88 -33.16
CA LEU A 346 34.98 20.13 -34.36
C LEU A 346 36.06 19.11 -34.73
N PRO A 347 35.73 17.91 -35.26
CA PRO A 347 36.72 17.03 -35.88
C PRO A 347 36.92 17.38 -37.37
N ALA A 348 38.18 17.55 -37.77
CA ALA A 348 38.64 17.64 -39.16
C ALA A 348 39.08 16.25 -39.69
N PRO A 349 39.02 16.00 -41.02
CA PRO A 349 39.48 14.76 -41.66
C PRO A 349 40.84 14.93 -42.35
N VAL A 350 41.77 13.97 -42.27
CA VAL A 350 42.84 13.78 -43.28
C VAL A 350 43.30 12.31 -43.39
N GLU A 351 43.54 11.96 -44.65
CA GLU A 351 44.04 10.78 -45.37
C GLU A 351 45.27 10.03 -44.83
N THR A 352 45.52 8.84 -45.39
CA THR A 352 46.87 8.45 -45.85
C THR A 352 46.81 7.32 -46.91
N LYS A 353 47.37 7.62 -48.10
CA LYS A 353 47.85 6.68 -49.12
C LYS A 353 49.36 6.46 -48.92
N PHE A 354 49.83 5.23 -49.09
CA PHE A 354 51.21 4.85 -49.45
C PHE A 354 51.23 3.30 -49.63
N ASP A 355 51.81 2.63 -50.63
CA ASP A 355 52.37 3.01 -51.94
C ASP A 355 52.69 1.72 -52.72
N ASP A 356 52.94 1.92 -54.01
CA ASP A 356 53.99 1.27 -54.81
C ASP A 356 53.86 -0.15 -55.43
N LEU A 357 53.77 -0.11 -56.77
CA LEU A 357 54.95 -0.33 -57.65
C LEU A 357 55.65 -1.71 -57.56
N PHE A 358 55.13 -2.66 -58.33
CA PHE A 358 55.99 -3.51 -59.15
C PHE A 358 55.71 -3.21 -60.62
N GLY A 359 56.58 -2.37 -61.20
CA GLY A 359 56.65 -2.11 -62.62
C GLY A 359 57.57 -3.10 -63.35
N THR A 360 57.36 -3.19 -64.66
CA THR A 360 58.37 -3.36 -65.73
C THR A 360 57.57 -3.52 -67.03
N SER A 361 57.91 -2.98 -68.20
CA SER A 361 58.88 -1.97 -68.65
C SER A 361 58.52 -1.73 -70.12
N ALA A 362 58.62 -0.49 -70.56
CA ALA A 362 58.42 -0.07 -71.95
C ALA A 362 59.52 -0.58 -72.91
N ALA A 363 59.19 -0.73 -74.20
CA ALA A 363 59.96 -0.19 -75.33
C ALA A 363 59.37 -0.56 -76.72
N ILE A 364 59.05 0.50 -77.50
CA ILE A 364 59.41 0.68 -78.93
C ILE A 364 58.67 -0.17 -80.00
N ASP A 365 57.93 0.53 -80.88
CA ASP A 365 57.51 0.10 -82.25
C ASP A 365 58.76 0.10 -83.18
N PRO A 366 58.93 -0.63 -84.32
CA PRO A 366 58.07 -1.57 -85.07
C PRO A 366 58.78 -2.86 -85.58
N PHE A 367 58.09 -3.96 -85.92
CA PHE A 367 58.46 -4.81 -87.08
C PHE A 367 57.32 -5.78 -87.48
N ASN A 368 56.85 -5.56 -88.69
CA ASN A 368 55.91 -6.32 -89.49
C ASN A 368 56.45 -7.71 -89.88
N PHE A 369 55.65 -8.77 -89.83
CA PHE A 369 55.52 -9.74 -90.94
C PHE A 369 54.24 -10.59 -90.83
N ASN A 370 53.32 -10.35 -91.77
CA ASN A 370 52.37 -11.25 -92.44
C ASN A 370 51.57 -12.28 -91.62
N SER A 371 50.24 -12.17 -91.63
CA SER A 371 49.37 -12.71 -92.70
C SER A 371 49.36 -14.23 -92.75
N GLN A 372 48.28 -14.82 -92.22
CA GLN A 372 47.38 -15.70 -92.96
C GLN A 372 46.36 -16.33 -92.01
N ASN A 373 45.15 -15.75 -92.00
CA ASN A 373 43.86 -16.46 -92.07
C ASN A 373 42.73 -15.61 -91.47
N GLY A 374 42.13 -14.78 -92.33
CA GLY A 374 40.82 -15.16 -92.87
C GLY A 374 39.60 -15.18 -91.96
N MET A 375 39.64 -14.54 -90.78
CA MET A 375 38.43 -14.08 -90.08
C MET A 375 38.63 -12.61 -89.74
N ARG A 376 37.70 -11.75 -90.19
CA ARG A 376 37.79 -10.29 -90.07
C ARG A 376 37.94 -9.92 -88.59
N LYS A 377 38.95 -9.10 -88.28
CA LYS A 377 39.32 -8.67 -86.91
C LYS A 377 38.11 -8.13 -86.14
N ASP A 378 37.22 -7.44 -86.84
CA ASP A 378 35.99 -6.85 -86.32
C ASP A 378 35.01 -7.87 -85.71
N ASP A 379 34.94 -9.11 -86.21
CA ASP A 379 34.01 -10.11 -85.67
C ASP A 379 34.53 -10.76 -84.38
N LYS A 380 35.86 -10.92 -84.27
CA LYS A 380 36.50 -11.38 -83.03
C LYS A 380 36.44 -10.30 -81.96
N ASP A 381 36.70 -9.05 -82.34
CA ASP A 381 36.64 -7.91 -81.40
C ASP A 381 35.20 -7.67 -80.92
N ARG A 382 34.19 -7.81 -81.80
CA ARG A 382 32.77 -7.77 -81.39
C ARG A 382 32.36 -8.91 -80.47
N LEU A 383 32.83 -10.13 -80.74
CA LEU A 383 32.54 -11.27 -79.88
C LEU A 383 33.22 -11.14 -78.52
N ILE A 384 34.46 -10.63 -78.49
CA ILE A 384 35.18 -10.32 -77.26
C ILE A 384 34.44 -9.23 -76.47
N GLU A 385 33.98 -8.15 -77.11
CA GLU A 385 33.19 -7.12 -76.42
C GLU A 385 31.85 -7.65 -75.89
N GLN A 386 31.18 -8.52 -76.65
CA GLN A 386 29.92 -9.14 -76.22
C GLN A 386 30.14 -10.05 -75.01
N LEU A 387 31.13 -10.96 -75.07
CA LEU A 387 31.47 -11.84 -73.95
C LEU A 387 32.00 -11.07 -72.75
N THR A 388 32.73 -9.97 -72.94
CA THR A 388 33.22 -9.12 -71.85
C THR A 388 32.06 -8.41 -71.16
N ARG A 389 31.07 -7.91 -71.92
CA ARG A 389 29.84 -7.35 -71.36
C ARG A 389 29.01 -8.40 -70.60
N GLU A 390 28.92 -9.62 -71.13
CA GLU A 390 28.18 -10.70 -70.49
C GLU A 390 28.87 -11.19 -69.22
N ILE A 391 30.20 -11.30 -69.21
CA ILE A 391 31.00 -11.58 -68.00
C ILE A 391 30.82 -10.46 -66.97
N GLN A 392 30.78 -9.20 -67.39
CA GLN A 392 30.56 -8.09 -66.47
C GLN A 392 29.15 -8.13 -65.87
N ALA A 393 28.11 -8.34 -66.70
CA ALA A 393 26.74 -8.48 -66.23
C ALA A 393 26.57 -9.65 -65.24
N LEU A 394 27.18 -10.80 -65.52
CA LEU A 394 27.16 -11.96 -64.61
C LEU A 394 27.93 -11.70 -63.31
N LYS A 395 29.01 -10.90 -63.34
CA LYS A 395 29.73 -10.50 -62.12
C LYS A 395 28.88 -9.57 -61.27
N ASP A 396 28.23 -8.59 -61.89
CA ASP A 396 27.35 -7.64 -61.20
C ASP A 396 26.14 -8.36 -60.59
N GLU A 397 25.57 -9.34 -61.29
CA GLU A 397 24.47 -10.18 -60.80
C GLU A 397 24.91 -11.09 -59.63
N LEU A 398 26.13 -11.65 -59.69
CA LEU A 398 26.70 -12.45 -58.61
C LEU A 398 27.04 -11.60 -57.38
N GLU A 399 27.47 -10.36 -57.57
CA GLU A 399 27.71 -9.40 -56.48
C GLU A 399 26.40 -8.94 -55.84
N SER A 400 25.37 -8.68 -56.65
CA SER A 400 24.01 -8.41 -56.17
C SER A 400 23.44 -9.59 -55.35
N PHE A 401 23.59 -10.83 -55.84
CA PHE A 401 23.15 -12.02 -55.10
C PHE A 401 23.91 -12.20 -53.78
N ARG A 402 25.22 -11.93 -53.76
CA ARG A 402 26.02 -11.97 -52.52
C ARG A 402 25.57 -10.91 -51.52
N LEU A 403 25.23 -9.71 -51.98
CA LEU A 403 24.74 -8.63 -51.12
C LEU A 403 23.37 -8.99 -50.52
N GLU A 404 22.46 -9.53 -51.33
CA GLU A 404 21.13 -9.98 -50.90
C GLU A 404 21.23 -11.13 -49.87
N SER A 405 22.09 -12.12 -50.15
CA SER A 405 22.37 -13.22 -49.21
C SER A 405 23.01 -12.71 -47.92
N GLY A 406 23.92 -11.74 -47.99
CA GLY A 406 24.54 -11.11 -46.82
C GLY A 406 23.51 -10.37 -45.96
N ARG A 407 22.60 -9.62 -46.60
CA ARG A 407 21.48 -8.93 -45.92
C ARG A 407 20.56 -9.93 -45.23
N LEU A 408 20.19 -11.03 -45.90
CA LEU A 408 19.37 -12.08 -45.31
C LEU A 408 20.04 -12.74 -44.12
N CYS A 409 21.34 -13.07 -44.21
CA CYS A 409 22.11 -13.58 -43.08
C CYS A 409 22.17 -12.61 -41.90
N GLN A 410 22.27 -11.30 -42.16
CA GLN A 410 22.27 -10.28 -41.09
C GLN A 410 20.91 -10.17 -40.40
N VAL A 411 19.81 -10.22 -41.15
CA VAL A 411 18.45 -10.24 -40.60
C VAL A 411 18.23 -11.50 -39.76
N LEU A 412 18.65 -12.67 -40.25
CA LEU A 412 18.53 -13.93 -39.50
C LEU A 412 19.37 -13.92 -38.21
N ARG A 413 20.60 -13.36 -38.25
CA ARG A 413 21.41 -13.19 -37.03
C ARG A 413 20.77 -12.22 -36.04
N GLY A 414 20.16 -11.13 -36.52
CA GLY A 414 19.37 -10.23 -35.68
C GLY A 414 18.22 -10.95 -35.00
N ARG A 415 17.46 -11.76 -35.75
CA ARG A 415 16.35 -12.54 -35.20
C ARG A 415 16.80 -13.60 -34.18
N ILE A 416 17.95 -14.24 -34.40
CA ILE A 416 18.55 -15.16 -33.42
C ILE A 416 18.91 -14.41 -32.14
N SER A 417 19.56 -13.25 -32.25
CA SER A 417 19.91 -12.43 -31.08
C SER A 417 18.69 -11.93 -30.30
N GLU A 418 17.60 -11.58 -30.99
CA GLU A 418 16.32 -11.25 -30.35
C GLU A 418 15.73 -12.45 -29.60
N LEU A 419 15.69 -13.62 -30.23
CA LEU A 419 15.18 -14.84 -29.61
C LEU A 419 16.05 -15.29 -28.42
N GLU A 420 17.36 -15.11 -28.48
CA GLU A 420 18.27 -15.36 -27.36
C GLU A 420 18.02 -14.40 -26.20
N ALA A 421 17.74 -13.12 -26.47
CA ALA A 421 17.37 -12.14 -25.46
C ALA A 421 16.00 -12.44 -24.84
N GLU A 422 14.99 -12.78 -25.65
CA GLU A 422 13.67 -13.21 -25.19
C GLU A 422 13.77 -14.47 -24.31
N LEU A 423 14.61 -15.45 -24.68
CA LEU A 423 14.84 -16.65 -23.89
C LEU A 423 15.53 -16.36 -22.54
N ALA A 424 16.49 -15.42 -22.53
CA ALA A 424 17.16 -14.98 -21.32
C ALA A 424 16.18 -14.26 -20.37
N GLU A 425 15.31 -13.40 -20.92
CA GLU A 425 14.26 -12.71 -20.17
C GLU A 425 13.24 -13.70 -19.58
N GLN A 426 12.78 -14.68 -20.36
CA GLN A 426 11.90 -15.74 -19.88
C GLN A 426 12.55 -16.59 -18.78
N SER A 427 13.85 -16.88 -18.90
CA SER A 427 14.60 -17.61 -17.88
C SER A 427 14.73 -16.82 -16.58
N HIS A 428 14.96 -15.51 -16.68
CA HIS A 428 14.98 -14.60 -15.53
C HIS A 428 13.61 -14.53 -14.83
N LEU A 429 12.52 -14.34 -15.59
CA LEU A 429 11.15 -14.32 -15.07
C LEU A 429 10.78 -15.63 -14.38
N ARG A 430 11.19 -16.77 -14.94
CA ARG A 430 10.98 -18.09 -14.32
C ARG A 430 11.74 -18.22 -13.00
N LEU A 431 12.99 -17.77 -12.92
CA LEU A 431 13.79 -17.83 -11.70
C LEU A 431 13.20 -16.91 -10.62
N GLN A 432 12.74 -15.72 -11.02
CA GLN A 432 12.04 -14.79 -10.14
C GLN A 432 10.75 -15.40 -9.57
N ALA A 433 9.90 -16.00 -10.42
CA ALA A 433 8.68 -16.67 -9.97
C ALA A 433 8.95 -17.84 -9.01
N LEU A 434 10.09 -18.55 -9.18
CA LEU A 434 10.50 -19.63 -8.30
C LEU A 434 10.96 -19.10 -6.93
N GLY A 435 11.72 -18.00 -6.91
CA GLY A 435 12.11 -17.31 -5.68
C GLY A 435 10.90 -16.73 -4.93
N GLU A 436 9.93 -16.15 -5.64
CA GLU A 436 8.67 -15.68 -5.05
C GLU A 436 7.86 -16.85 -4.45
N SER A 437 7.83 -18.01 -5.11
CA SER A 437 7.16 -19.21 -4.58
C SER A 437 7.84 -19.77 -3.32
N GLU A 438 9.17 -19.80 -3.27
CA GLU A 438 9.92 -20.20 -2.09
C GLU A 438 9.74 -19.22 -0.93
N PHE A 439 9.71 -17.92 -1.22
CA PHE A 439 9.42 -16.88 -0.24
C PHE A 439 8.02 -17.02 0.34
N LEU A 440 6.99 -17.20 -0.50
CA LEU A 440 5.61 -17.40 -0.06
C LEU A 440 5.44 -18.68 0.77
N LYS A 441 6.19 -19.75 0.47
CA LYS A 441 6.22 -20.96 1.30
C LYS A 441 6.83 -20.70 2.67
N ALA A 442 7.95 -19.97 2.74
CA ALA A 442 8.57 -19.61 4.01
C ALA A 442 7.66 -18.70 4.86
N GLU A 443 6.99 -17.73 4.24
CA GLU A 443 6.02 -16.85 4.91
C GLU A 443 4.81 -17.64 5.44
N LEU A 444 4.32 -18.63 4.67
CA LEU A 444 3.24 -19.50 5.10
C LEU A 444 3.63 -20.38 6.30
N ASP A 445 4.87 -20.89 6.32
CA ASP A 445 5.37 -21.69 7.44
C ASP A 445 5.62 -20.85 8.70
N ASP A 446 6.08 -19.60 8.56
CA ASP A 446 6.20 -18.66 9.68
C ASP A 446 4.82 -18.26 10.23
N LEU A 447 3.82 -18.04 9.36
CA LEU A 447 2.44 -17.79 9.78
C LEU A 447 1.82 -18.99 10.51
N ARG A 448 2.14 -20.22 10.07
CA ARG A 448 1.73 -21.45 10.78
C ARG A 448 2.35 -21.52 12.17
N ARG A 449 3.65 -21.22 12.31
CA ARG A 449 4.32 -21.18 13.62
C ARG A 449 3.70 -20.13 14.55
N VAL A 450 3.45 -18.92 14.06
CA VAL A 450 2.79 -17.86 14.85
C VAL A 450 1.38 -18.29 15.27
N ARG A 451 0.62 -18.94 14.39
CA ARG A 451 -0.70 -19.50 14.72
C ARG A 451 -0.61 -20.57 15.80
N GLU A 452 0.34 -21.49 15.70
CA GLU A 452 0.57 -22.53 16.72
C GLU A 452 0.97 -21.95 18.08
N ASP A 453 1.83 -20.93 18.09
CA ASP A 453 2.26 -20.28 19.33
C ASP A 453 1.13 -19.45 19.95
N THR A 454 0.32 -18.77 19.14
CA THR A 454 -0.89 -18.08 19.58
C THR A 454 -1.90 -19.07 20.18
N GLU A 455 -2.09 -20.24 19.55
CA GLU A 455 -2.95 -21.29 20.08
C GLU A 455 -2.43 -21.86 21.41
N LYS A 456 -1.11 -22.01 21.58
CA LYS A 456 -0.49 -22.42 22.85
C LYS A 456 -0.69 -21.37 23.94
N GLU A 457 -0.47 -20.09 23.63
CA GLU A 457 -0.68 -18.98 24.55
C GLU A 457 -2.14 -18.89 24.97
N GLN A 458 -3.08 -19.03 24.03
CA GLN A 458 -4.51 -19.02 24.31
C GLN A 458 -4.93 -20.20 25.20
N ARG A 459 -4.38 -21.41 24.98
CA ARG A 459 -4.57 -22.54 25.91
C ARG A 459 -4.04 -22.22 27.31
N SER A 460 -2.87 -21.62 27.42
CA SER A 460 -2.29 -21.23 28.71
C SER A 460 -3.14 -20.19 29.45
N LEU A 461 -3.70 -19.20 28.74
CA LEU A 461 -4.63 -18.22 29.27
C LEU A 461 -5.91 -18.88 29.79
N THR A 462 -6.51 -19.80 29.02
CA THR A 462 -7.71 -20.52 29.49
C THR A 462 -7.45 -21.40 30.71
N GLU A 463 -6.24 -21.95 30.87
CA GLU A 463 -5.85 -22.66 32.09
C GLU A 463 -5.68 -21.74 33.29
N ILE A 464 -5.09 -20.55 33.09
CA ILE A 464 -4.94 -19.53 34.14
C ILE A 464 -6.31 -19.01 34.57
N GLU A 465 -7.22 -18.75 33.63
CA GLU A 465 -8.61 -18.35 33.92
C GLU A 465 -9.37 -19.42 34.72
N LYS A 466 -9.25 -20.70 34.33
CA LYS A 466 -9.84 -21.82 35.10
C LYS A 466 -9.28 -21.89 36.52
N LYS A 467 -7.97 -21.68 36.69
CA LYS A 467 -7.34 -21.64 38.03
C LYS A 467 -7.82 -20.43 38.83
N ALA A 468 -7.98 -19.27 38.22
CA ALA A 468 -8.51 -18.07 38.86
C ALA A 468 -9.96 -18.29 39.32
N GLN A 469 -10.84 -18.81 38.45
CA GLN A 469 -12.21 -19.16 38.81
C GLN A 469 -12.29 -20.19 39.92
N ALA A 470 -11.45 -21.23 39.89
CA ALA A 470 -11.39 -22.23 40.96
C ALA A 470 -10.93 -21.60 42.30
N ASN A 471 -10.01 -20.64 42.26
CA ASN A 471 -9.55 -19.94 43.45
C ASN A 471 -10.61 -18.97 43.99
N GLU A 472 -11.33 -18.29 43.11
CA GLU A 472 -12.48 -17.44 43.47
C GLU A 472 -13.58 -18.27 44.13
N GLN A 473 -13.94 -19.43 43.57
CA GLN A 473 -14.88 -20.35 44.20
C GLN A 473 -14.40 -20.85 45.57
N ARG A 474 -13.10 -21.11 45.73
CA ARG A 474 -12.52 -21.47 47.04
C ARG A 474 -12.64 -20.33 48.04
N TYR A 475 -12.38 -19.10 47.61
CA TYR A 475 -12.53 -17.90 48.45
C TYR A 475 -13.99 -17.69 48.86
N THR A 476 -14.93 -17.86 47.95
CA THR A 476 -16.37 -17.76 48.24
C THR A 476 -16.82 -18.84 49.24
N LYS A 477 -16.41 -20.10 49.03
CA LYS A 477 -16.67 -21.19 50.00
C LYS A 477 -16.05 -20.93 51.36
N LEU A 478 -14.84 -20.36 51.38
CA LEU A 478 -14.17 -20.00 52.63
C LEU A 478 -14.91 -18.88 53.36
N LYS A 479 -15.39 -17.87 52.62
CA LYS A 479 -16.23 -16.79 53.16
C LYS A 479 -17.55 -17.33 53.72
N GLU A 480 -18.21 -18.24 53.02
CA GLU A 480 -19.41 -18.94 53.50
C GLU A 480 -19.10 -19.71 54.80
N LYS A 481 -18.04 -20.53 54.82
CA LYS A 481 -17.62 -21.28 56.01
C LYS A 481 -17.25 -20.39 57.19
N TYR A 482 -16.59 -19.27 56.94
CA TYR A 482 -16.30 -18.27 57.96
C TYR A 482 -17.59 -17.67 58.52
N THR A 483 -18.56 -17.35 57.66
CA THR A 483 -19.87 -16.82 58.06
C THR A 483 -20.67 -17.87 58.86
N GLU A 484 -20.68 -19.12 58.41
CA GLU A 484 -21.27 -20.26 59.14
C GLU A 484 -20.61 -20.47 60.50
N LEU A 485 -19.28 -20.36 60.59
CA LEU A 485 -18.55 -20.52 61.85
C LEU A 485 -18.88 -19.39 62.83
N VAL A 486 -18.95 -18.14 62.35
CA VAL A 486 -19.37 -16.99 63.16
C VAL A 486 -20.80 -17.20 63.67
N GLN A 487 -21.71 -17.66 62.80
CA GLN A 487 -23.09 -17.95 63.18
C GLN A 487 -23.19 -19.11 64.17
N SER A 488 -22.46 -20.20 63.94
CA SER A 488 -22.38 -21.35 64.84
C SER A 488 -21.79 -20.97 66.18
N HIS A 489 -20.79 -20.09 66.22
CA HIS A 489 -20.23 -19.60 67.47
C HIS A 489 -21.26 -18.76 68.24
N ALA A 490 -22.01 -17.90 67.56
CA ALA A 490 -23.11 -17.14 68.17
C ALA A 490 -24.23 -18.05 68.70
N ASP A 491 -24.58 -19.11 67.97
CA ASP A 491 -25.59 -20.09 68.38
C ASP A 491 -25.10 -20.99 69.52
N LEU A 492 -23.81 -21.37 69.52
CA LEU A 492 -23.18 -22.11 70.62
C LEU A 492 -23.12 -21.28 71.90
N LEU A 493 -22.86 -19.97 71.81
CA LEU A 493 -22.96 -19.08 72.96
C LEU A 493 -24.38 -19.04 73.52
N ARG A 494 -25.42 -18.97 72.67
CA ARG A 494 -26.82 -19.05 73.11
C ARG A 494 -27.15 -20.41 73.73
N LYS A 495 -26.70 -21.52 73.12
CA LYS A 495 -26.90 -22.87 73.66
C LYS A 495 -26.15 -23.09 74.96
N ASN A 496 -24.92 -22.59 75.10
CA ASN A 496 -24.15 -22.69 76.33
C ASN A 496 -24.85 -21.93 77.47
N ALA A 497 -25.41 -20.76 77.19
CA ALA A 497 -26.24 -20.04 78.16
C ALA A 497 -27.48 -20.87 78.57
N GLU A 498 -28.18 -21.50 77.62
CA GLU A 498 -29.35 -22.33 77.93
C GLU A 498 -28.99 -23.65 78.63
N VAL A 499 -27.90 -24.32 78.24
CA VAL A 499 -27.40 -25.52 78.91
C VAL A 499 -26.94 -25.20 80.31
N THR A 500 -26.27 -24.06 80.53
CA THR A 500 -25.91 -23.60 81.87
C THR A 500 -27.16 -23.45 82.74
N ARG A 501 -28.25 -22.89 82.18
CA ARG A 501 -29.56 -22.79 82.84
C ARG A 501 -30.17 -24.16 83.14
N GLN A 502 -30.14 -25.08 82.18
CA GLN A 502 -30.64 -26.45 82.36
C GLN A 502 -29.82 -27.25 83.37
N VAL A 503 -28.49 -27.12 83.38
CA VAL A 503 -27.60 -27.77 84.36
C VAL A 503 -27.89 -27.28 85.77
N THR A 504 -28.16 -25.98 85.96
CA THR A 504 -28.61 -25.48 87.27
C THR A 504 -29.94 -26.11 87.71
N VAL A 505 -30.89 -26.31 86.79
CA VAL A 505 -32.17 -26.97 87.10
C VAL A 505 -31.98 -28.47 87.37
N ALA A 506 -31.18 -29.16 86.55
CA ALA A 506 -30.91 -30.58 86.68
C ALA A 506 -30.10 -30.90 87.94
N ARG A 507 -29.16 -30.04 88.37
CA ARG A 507 -28.47 -30.20 89.66
C ARG A 507 -29.45 -30.14 90.83
N ALA A 508 -30.40 -29.20 90.80
CA ALA A 508 -31.44 -29.14 91.82
C ALA A 508 -32.31 -30.41 91.86
N ALA A 509 -32.64 -30.97 90.69
CA ALA A 509 -33.40 -32.23 90.61
C ALA A 509 -32.55 -33.48 90.98
N GLN A 510 -31.25 -33.49 90.67
CA GLN A 510 -30.36 -34.60 91.04
C GLN A 510 -30.15 -34.66 92.55
N ASP A 511 -30.04 -33.52 93.23
CA ASP A 511 -29.97 -33.48 94.70
C ASP A 511 -31.23 -34.09 95.34
N GLU A 512 -32.41 -33.91 94.74
CA GLU A 512 -33.65 -34.59 95.14
C GLU A 512 -33.64 -36.10 94.82
N VAL A 513 -33.06 -36.52 93.69
CA VAL A 513 -32.99 -37.95 93.35
C VAL A 513 -31.96 -38.69 94.21
N GLU A 514 -30.83 -38.07 94.54
CA GLU A 514 -29.81 -38.69 95.40
C GLU A 514 -30.30 -38.92 96.83
N THR A 515 -31.17 -38.04 97.34
CA THR A 515 -31.84 -38.27 98.62
C THR A 515 -32.77 -39.49 98.54
N VAL A 516 -33.60 -39.60 97.50
CA VAL A 516 -34.47 -40.77 97.27
C VAL A 516 -33.68 -42.07 97.03
N ARG A 517 -32.57 -42.01 96.29
CA ARG A 517 -31.72 -43.18 95.99
C ARG A 517 -31.08 -43.76 97.24
N LYS A 518 -30.63 -42.91 98.17
CA LYS A 518 -30.07 -43.36 99.46
C LYS A 518 -31.12 -44.14 100.26
N GLU A 519 -32.36 -43.68 100.29
CA GLU A 519 -33.47 -44.39 100.95
C GLU A 519 -33.77 -45.75 100.30
N MET A 520 -33.69 -45.84 98.97
CA MET A 520 -33.98 -47.09 98.26
C MET A 520 -32.83 -48.11 98.36
N GLN A 521 -31.57 -47.66 98.35
CA GLN A 521 -30.40 -48.53 98.42
C GLN A 521 -30.31 -49.27 99.77
N GLU A 522 -30.79 -48.64 100.84
CA GLU A 522 -30.93 -49.27 102.16
C GLU A 522 -31.97 -50.40 102.15
N LYS A 523 -33.08 -50.24 101.39
CA LYS A 523 -34.12 -51.27 101.22
C LYS A 523 -33.70 -52.46 100.35
N VAL A 524 -32.78 -52.27 99.40
CA VAL A 524 -32.29 -53.36 98.53
C VAL A 524 -31.24 -54.22 99.24
N LYS A 525 -30.38 -53.61 100.08
CA LYS A 525 -29.38 -54.36 100.84
C LYS A 525 -30.01 -55.41 101.76
N THR A 526 -31.12 -55.08 102.41
CA THR A 526 -31.87 -56.01 103.27
C THR A 526 -32.50 -57.16 102.49
N ALA A 527 -32.90 -56.94 101.22
CA ALA A 527 -33.46 -57.98 100.37
C ALA A 527 -32.39 -58.94 99.80
N GLN A 528 -31.20 -58.43 99.46
CA GLN A 528 -30.11 -59.23 98.88
C GLN A 528 -29.52 -60.25 99.88
N GLU A 529 -29.38 -59.87 101.15
CA GLU A 529 -28.90 -60.76 102.23
C GLU A 529 -29.88 -61.93 102.53
N ALA A 530 -31.13 -61.85 102.06
CA ALA A 530 -32.10 -62.94 102.15
C ALA A 530 -31.94 -63.96 101.00
N ALA A 531 -31.59 -63.52 99.78
CA ALA A 531 -31.45 -64.36 98.60
C ALA A 531 -30.17 -65.22 98.62
N ASP A 532 -29.03 -64.66 99.05
CA ASP A 532 -27.72 -65.34 99.07
C ASP A 532 -27.63 -66.53 100.06
N ARG A 533 -28.60 -66.68 100.96
CA ARG A 533 -28.71 -67.87 101.83
C ARG A 533 -29.35 -69.06 101.13
N GLN A 534 -30.22 -68.82 100.14
CA GLN A 534 -30.96 -69.87 99.44
C GLN A 534 -30.14 -70.52 98.31
N GLU A 535 -29.16 -69.81 97.74
CA GLU A 535 -28.33 -70.29 96.63
C GLU A 535 -27.21 -71.26 97.07
N ARG A 536 -26.70 -71.13 98.31
CA ARG A 536 -25.63 -72.00 98.83
C ARG A 536 -26.08 -73.45 99.07
N GLU A 537 -27.37 -73.71 99.27
CA GLU A 537 -27.90 -75.06 99.51
C GLU A 537 -28.05 -75.88 98.21
N GLN A 538 -28.07 -75.25 97.03
CA GLN A 538 -28.23 -75.96 95.74
C GLN A 538 -26.92 -76.40 95.06
N LEU A 539 -25.77 -75.90 95.53
CA LEU A 539 -24.47 -76.10 94.87
C LEU A 539 -23.72 -77.39 95.29
N GLU A 540 -24.10 -78.03 96.39
CA GLU A 540 -23.44 -79.26 96.89
C GLU A 540 -23.88 -80.54 96.15
N HIS A 541 -25.00 -80.54 95.42
CA HIS A 541 -25.51 -81.74 94.71
C HIS A 541 -24.90 -81.96 93.30
N LEU A 542 -24.15 -80.99 92.75
CA LEU A 542 -23.66 -81.04 91.36
C LEU A 542 -22.21 -81.55 91.19
N GLN A 543 -21.47 -81.80 92.28
CA GLN A 543 -20.06 -82.22 92.22
C GLN A 543 -19.82 -83.74 92.17
N GLU A 544 -20.86 -84.58 92.33
CA GLU A 544 -20.72 -86.06 92.38
C GLU A 544 -20.66 -86.73 90.99
N ILE A 545 -21.16 -86.10 89.92
CA ILE A 545 -21.34 -86.74 88.59
C ILE A 545 -20.12 -86.57 87.66
N GLN A 546 -19.11 -85.77 88.04
CA GLN A 546 -18.04 -85.36 87.13
C GLN A 546 -16.79 -86.27 87.12
N ARG A 547 -16.82 -87.45 87.77
CA ARG A 547 -15.61 -88.28 87.99
C ARG A 547 -15.47 -89.55 87.13
N GLU A 548 -16.44 -89.94 86.30
CA GLU A 548 -16.38 -91.25 85.59
C GLU A 548 -15.99 -91.24 84.10
N LEU A 549 -15.76 -90.08 83.45
CA LEU A 549 -15.63 -90.03 81.98
C LEU A 549 -14.19 -89.93 81.39
N VAL A 550 -13.13 -90.18 82.17
CA VAL A 550 -11.73 -89.92 81.72
C VAL A 550 -10.89 -91.19 81.47
N SER A 551 -11.45 -92.40 81.59
CA SER A 551 -10.66 -93.65 81.63
C SER A 551 -10.62 -94.51 80.35
N SER A 552 -10.87 -94.01 79.14
CA SER A 552 -10.76 -94.88 77.93
C SER A 552 -10.40 -94.14 76.65
N ARG A 553 -9.11 -93.80 76.47
CA ARG A 553 -8.57 -93.39 75.17
C ARG A 553 -7.04 -93.53 75.06
N ALA A 554 -6.53 -94.75 74.97
CA ALA A 554 -5.11 -95.02 74.71
C ALA A 554 -4.82 -96.41 74.12
N GLU A 555 -5.23 -96.71 72.88
CA GLU A 555 -4.75 -97.91 72.13
C GLU A 555 -4.82 -97.70 70.59
N LEU A 556 -3.92 -96.90 70.01
CA LEU A 556 -3.70 -96.92 68.54
C LEU A 556 -2.35 -96.29 68.16
N ASP A 557 -1.26 -96.98 68.54
CA ASP A 557 0.11 -96.71 68.07
C ASP A 557 0.83 -98.05 67.86
N ALA A 558 0.92 -98.52 66.60
CA ALA A 558 2.00 -99.40 66.12
C ALA A 558 1.95 -99.73 64.61
N LEU A 559 3.05 -99.36 63.94
CA LEU A 559 3.78 -100.11 62.89
C LEU A 559 3.38 -99.97 61.40
N LYS A 560 4.27 -99.33 60.60
CA LYS A 560 4.96 -99.96 59.45
C LYS A 560 6.03 -99.06 58.79
N SER A 561 7.24 -99.60 58.70
CA SER A 561 8.46 -99.01 58.12
C SER A 561 8.99 -99.85 56.93
N THR A 562 9.33 -99.17 55.82
CA THR A 562 10.50 -99.32 54.88
C THR A 562 10.88 -100.58 54.06
N VAL A 563 11.14 -100.33 52.74
CA VAL A 563 12.37 -100.60 51.90
C VAL A 563 12.43 -101.78 50.87
N ALA A 564 13.38 -101.67 49.92
CA ALA A 564 13.41 -101.94 48.46
C ALA A 564 14.32 -103.10 47.91
N SER A 565 14.28 -103.30 46.56
CA SER A 565 15.33 -103.84 45.61
C SER A 565 15.62 -105.37 45.58
N SER A 566 16.15 -106.10 44.56
CA SER A 566 16.68 -105.96 43.17
C SER A 566 16.91 -107.37 42.52
N GLN A 567 17.22 -107.43 41.20
CA GLN A 567 18.21 -108.31 40.48
C GLN A 567 17.79 -109.44 39.48
N GLN A 568 18.59 -109.57 38.39
CA GLN A 568 18.57 -110.42 37.17
C GLN A 568 19.46 -111.70 37.20
N SER A 569 19.28 -112.67 36.26
CA SER A 569 20.28 -113.14 35.23
C SER A 569 19.89 -114.45 34.49
N SER A 570 20.34 -114.66 33.22
CA SER A 570 20.90 -115.93 32.65
C SER A 570 21.07 -115.90 31.11
N GLU A 571 22.23 -116.37 30.60
CA GLU A 571 22.67 -116.43 29.19
C GLU A 571 23.03 -117.88 28.79
N ALA A 572 22.53 -118.40 27.65
CA ALA A 572 23.12 -119.51 26.87
C ALA A 572 22.36 -119.81 25.53
N LEU A 573 22.20 -118.81 24.64
CA LEU A 573 21.70 -118.98 23.26
C LEU A 573 22.52 -118.12 22.26
N GLY A 574 23.85 -118.11 22.43
CA GLY A 574 24.73 -117.10 21.82
C GLY A 574 25.32 -117.44 20.45
N THR A 575 25.36 -118.70 20.02
CA THR A 575 26.21 -119.09 18.88
C THR A 575 25.47 -119.27 17.55
N GLU A 576 24.16 -119.51 17.55
CA GLU A 576 23.33 -119.53 16.33
C GLU A 576 22.77 -118.13 15.99
N LEU A 577 22.83 -117.21 16.96
CA LEU A 577 22.49 -115.78 16.80
C LEU A 577 23.53 -115.02 15.95
N ALA A 578 24.78 -115.48 15.91
CA ALA A 578 25.91 -114.75 15.32
C ALA A 578 25.95 -114.78 13.78
N THR A 579 25.51 -115.89 13.16
CA THR A 579 25.50 -116.01 11.69
C THR A 579 24.29 -115.31 11.07
N LEU A 580 23.10 -115.44 11.68
CA LEU A 580 21.93 -114.64 11.33
C LEU A 580 22.11 -113.15 11.65
N GLN A 581 22.97 -112.78 12.59
CA GLN A 581 23.37 -111.38 12.83
C GLN A 581 24.19 -110.78 11.68
N SER A 582 25.02 -111.58 11.01
CA SER A 582 25.89 -111.08 9.92
C SER A 582 25.09 -110.78 8.64
N GLU A 583 24.21 -111.68 8.21
CA GLU A 583 23.34 -111.44 7.04
C GLU A 583 22.28 -110.36 7.32
N LYS A 584 21.78 -110.30 8.57
CA LYS A 584 20.95 -109.18 9.04
C LYS A 584 21.72 -107.86 9.01
N ALA A 585 23.01 -107.84 9.35
CA ALA A 585 23.80 -106.61 9.37
C ALA A 585 24.00 -106.03 7.96
N GLU A 586 24.26 -106.85 6.94
CA GLU A 586 24.43 -106.37 5.55
C GLU A 586 23.11 -105.89 4.93
N LEU A 587 22.01 -106.62 5.13
CA LEU A 587 20.68 -106.18 4.69
C LEU A 587 20.25 -104.90 5.43
N VAL A 588 20.51 -104.79 6.73
CA VAL A 588 20.28 -103.57 7.53
C VAL A 588 21.14 -102.41 7.04
N GLN A 589 22.38 -102.66 6.58
CA GLN A 589 23.23 -101.59 6.05
C GLN A 589 22.73 -101.08 4.69
N SER A 590 22.23 -101.96 3.82
CA SER A 590 21.62 -101.54 2.55
C SER A 590 20.25 -100.86 2.74
N LEU A 591 19.41 -101.37 3.64
CA LEU A 591 18.14 -100.75 4.03
C LEU A 591 18.35 -99.39 4.69
N SER A 592 19.31 -99.27 5.62
CA SER A 592 19.60 -97.98 6.26
C SER A 592 20.14 -96.94 5.29
N LYS A 593 20.84 -97.34 4.22
CA LYS A 593 21.26 -96.42 3.16
C LYS A 593 20.08 -95.94 2.32
N VAL A 594 19.17 -96.83 1.92
CA VAL A 594 17.95 -96.47 1.17
C VAL A 594 16.98 -95.67 2.04
N GLU A 595 16.84 -96.03 3.32
CA GLU A 595 16.06 -95.25 4.30
C GLU A 595 16.68 -93.86 4.52
N ALA A 596 18.00 -93.73 4.60
CA ALA A 596 18.66 -92.43 4.71
C ALA A 596 18.46 -91.56 3.46
N GLU A 597 18.52 -92.15 2.26
CA GLU A 597 18.25 -91.43 1.00
C GLU A 597 16.77 -91.04 0.86
N LEU A 598 15.84 -91.89 1.30
CA LEU A 598 14.40 -91.59 1.33
C LEU A 598 14.07 -90.49 2.37
N VAL A 599 14.71 -90.52 3.54
CA VAL A 599 14.59 -89.47 4.55
C VAL A 599 15.17 -88.16 4.04
N ALA A 600 16.32 -88.18 3.36
CA ALA A 600 16.92 -86.99 2.77
C ALA A 600 16.05 -86.39 1.66
N GLN A 601 15.48 -87.21 0.78
CA GLN A 601 14.53 -86.75 -0.23
C GLN A 601 13.20 -86.26 0.39
N GLY A 602 12.73 -86.92 1.45
CA GLY A 602 11.55 -86.48 2.20
C GLY A 602 11.76 -85.11 2.86
N GLN A 603 12.94 -84.88 3.44
CA GLN A 603 13.33 -83.60 4.03
C GLN A 603 13.44 -82.50 2.97
N GLU A 604 14.02 -82.77 1.79
CA GLU A 604 14.10 -81.76 0.73
C GLU A 604 12.71 -81.48 0.12
N LEU A 605 11.83 -82.49 0.01
CA LEU A 605 10.45 -82.29 -0.43
C LEU A 605 9.68 -81.43 0.59
N GLU A 606 9.78 -81.71 1.89
CA GLU A 606 9.19 -80.87 2.94
C GLU A 606 9.76 -79.44 2.90
N ARG A 607 11.06 -79.28 2.66
CA ARG A 607 11.71 -77.96 2.57
C ARG A 607 11.19 -77.15 1.39
N VAL A 608 11.08 -77.77 0.21
CA VAL A 608 10.54 -77.13 -0.99
C VAL A 608 9.06 -76.83 -0.81
N GLN A 609 8.29 -77.74 -0.25
CA GLN A 609 6.86 -77.57 -0.01
C GLN A 609 6.58 -76.46 1.02
N SER A 610 7.39 -76.39 2.09
CA SER A 610 7.37 -75.28 3.05
C SER A 610 7.73 -73.96 2.37
N SER A 611 8.78 -73.91 1.54
CA SER A 611 9.16 -72.69 0.83
C SER A 611 8.06 -72.19 -0.12
N LEU A 612 7.41 -73.09 -0.87
CA LEU A 612 6.33 -72.77 -1.79
C LEU A 612 5.09 -72.26 -1.06
N VAL A 613 4.77 -72.83 0.12
CA VAL A 613 3.69 -72.34 0.98
C VAL A 613 4.01 -70.95 1.50
N THR A 614 5.24 -70.71 1.99
CA THR A 614 5.64 -69.37 2.46
C THR A 614 5.62 -68.33 1.35
N GLU A 615 6.04 -68.69 0.14
CA GLU A 615 6.03 -67.79 -1.01
C GLU A 615 4.59 -67.50 -1.47
N ARG A 616 3.71 -68.51 -1.49
CA ARG A 616 2.28 -68.33 -1.77
C ARG A 616 1.58 -67.46 -0.72
N GLU A 617 1.85 -67.68 0.56
CA GLU A 617 1.33 -66.85 1.65
C GLU A 617 1.85 -65.41 1.57
N SER A 618 3.13 -65.22 1.22
CA SER A 618 3.69 -63.88 1.00
C SER A 618 3.05 -63.19 -0.20
N GLY A 619 2.81 -63.91 -1.29
CA GLY A 619 2.12 -63.42 -2.49
C GLY A 619 0.68 -63.00 -2.20
N VAL A 620 -0.08 -63.83 -1.46
CA VAL A 620 -1.45 -63.50 -1.02
C VAL A 620 -1.46 -62.26 -0.15
N LYS A 621 -0.55 -62.16 0.84
CA LYS A 621 -0.43 -60.96 1.69
C LYS A 621 -0.11 -59.69 0.89
N THR A 622 0.76 -59.80 -0.13
CA THR A 622 1.05 -58.65 -1.01
C THR A 622 -0.15 -58.26 -1.88
N ALA A 623 -0.90 -59.23 -2.40
CA ALA A 623 -2.09 -58.99 -3.19
C ALA A 623 -3.22 -58.36 -2.35
N GLU A 624 -3.45 -58.85 -1.14
CA GLU A 624 -4.39 -58.26 -0.18
C GLU A 624 -3.98 -56.83 0.20
N SER A 625 -2.68 -56.58 0.42
CA SER A 625 -2.18 -55.23 0.71
C SER A 625 -2.42 -54.27 -0.46
N LEU A 626 -2.17 -54.70 -1.70
CA LEU A 626 -2.42 -53.89 -2.90
C LEU A 626 -3.91 -53.65 -3.13
N GLN A 627 -4.76 -54.65 -2.89
CA GLN A 627 -6.22 -54.50 -2.99
C GLN A 627 -6.76 -53.50 -1.96
N ASN A 628 -6.26 -53.55 -0.72
CA ASN A 628 -6.62 -52.58 0.31
C ASN A 628 -6.17 -51.17 -0.07
N GLN A 629 -4.94 -51.00 -0.60
CA GLN A 629 -4.47 -49.71 -1.09
C GLN A 629 -5.30 -49.17 -2.27
N LEU A 630 -5.78 -50.04 -3.15
CA LEU A 630 -6.65 -49.64 -4.26
C LEU A 630 -8.01 -49.16 -3.75
N ASN A 631 -8.65 -49.91 -2.85
CA ASN A 631 -9.92 -49.53 -2.23
C ASN A 631 -9.80 -48.22 -1.42
N GLU A 632 -8.68 -48.02 -0.73
CA GLU A 632 -8.37 -46.76 -0.04
C GLU A 632 -8.21 -45.59 -1.01
N LYS A 633 -7.57 -45.80 -2.17
CA LYS A 633 -7.44 -44.77 -3.21
C LYS A 633 -8.77 -44.43 -3.86
N GLU A 634 -9.58 -45.43 -4.20
CA GLU A 634 -10.91 -45.24 -4.80
C GLU A 634 -11.85 -44.50 -3.85
N SER A 635 -11.87 -44.87 -2.57
CA SER A 635 -12.68 -44.15 -1.57
C SER A 635 -12.19 -42.71 -1.35
N ARG A 636 -10.87 -42.48 -1.42
CA ARG A 636 -10.28 -41.13 -1.37
C ARG A 636 -10.62 -40.31 -2.60
N GLU A 637 -10.61 -40.89 -3.79
CA GLU A 637 -11.00 -40.24 -5.05
C GLU A 637 -12.47 -39.82 -5.00
N GLN A 638 -13.38 -40.72 -4.62
CA GLN A 638 -14.80 -40.39 -4.42
C GLN A 638 -15.01 -39.29 -3.38
N THR A 639 -14.23 -39.30 -2.30
CA THR A 639 -14.27 -38.24 -1.28
C THR A 639 -13.81 -36.90 -1.84
N LEU A 640 -12.74 -36.88 -2.64
CA LEU A 640 -12.22 -35.67 -3.27
C LEU A 640 -13.18 -35.12 -4.34
N GLU A 641 -13.82 -35.98 -5.13
CA GLU A 641 -14.85 -35.58 -6.10
C GLU A 641 -16.05 -34.95 -5.39
N SER A 642 -16.54 -35.57 -4.30
CA SER A 642 -17.61 -35.00 -3.48
C SER A 642 -17.23 -33.64 -2.88
N GLN A 643 -16.00 -33.51 -2.36
CA GLN A 643 -15.48 -32.23 -1.86
C GLN A 643 -15.37 -31.17 -2.95
N LEU A 644 -14.96 -31.55 -4.18
CA LEU A 644 -14.85 -30.63 -5.30
C LEU A 644 -16.23 -30.09 -5.72
N VAL A 645 -17.25 -30.96 -5.80
CA VAL A 645 -18.63 -30.56 -6.09
C VAL A 645 -19.16 -29.62 -5.01
N ALA A 646 -18.94 -29.95 -3.73
CA ALA A 646 -19.33 -29.08 -2.62
C ALA A 646 -18.62 -27.71 -2.65
N ALA A 647 -17.32 -27.67 -2.98
CA ALA A 647 -16.55 -26.44 -3.09
C ALA A 647 -17.01 -25.55 -4.26
N ARG A 648 -17.34 -26.15 -5.41
CA ARG A 648 -17.92 -25.44 -6.56
C ARG A 648 -19.26 -24.81 -6.20
N TRP A 649 -20.13 -25.56 -5.51
CA TRP A 649 -21.41 -25.06 -5.03
C TRP A 649 -21.25 -23.92 -4.02
N SER A 650 -20.39 -24.09 -3.02
CA SER A 650 -20.10 -23.07 -2.01
C SER A 650 -19.56 -21.77 -2.64
N SER A 651 -18.76 -21.87 -3.70
CA SER A 651 -18.25 -20.71 -4.42
C SER A 651 -19.37 -19.96 -5.15
N LEU A 652 -20.29 -20.68 -5.81
CA LEU A 652 -21.45 -20.09 -6.46
C LEU A 652 -22.34 -19.37 -5.45
N GLN A 653 -22.63 -20.01 -4.31
CA GLN A 653 -23.40 -19.42 -3.23
C GLN A 653 -22.76 -18.11 -2.74
N GLY A 654 -21.44 -18.07 -2.54
CA GLY A 654 -20.73 -16.85 -2.15
C GLY A 654 -20.83 -15.73 -3.18
N ALA A 655 -20.77 -16.03 -4.48
CA ALA A 655 -20.94 -15.02 -5.52
C ALA A 655 -22.38 -14.49 -5.63
N VAL A 656 -23.37 -15.36 -5.43
CA VAL A 656 -24.79 -14.98 -5.36
C VAL A 656 -25.04 -14.08 -4.15
N GLU A 657 -24.50 -14.41 -2.97
CA GLU A 657 -24.62 -13.59 -1.76
C GLU A 657 -23.99 -12.20 -1.91
N GLU A 658 -22.83 -12.11 -2.59
CA GLU A 658 -22.19 -10.82 -2.88
C GLU A 658 -23.00 -10.00 -3.89
N ALA A 659 -23.51 -10.62 -4.96
CA ALA A 659 -24.41 -9.95 -5.90
C ALA A 659 -25.68 -9.45 -5.19
N GLU A 660 -26.25 -10.25 -4.29
CA GLU A 660 -27.43 -9.88 -3.49
C GLU A 660 -27.15 -8.68 -2.60
N LYS A 661 -25.97 -8.64 -1.97
CA LYS A 661 -25.51 -7.51 -1.16
C LYS A 661 -25.38 -6.23 -1.99
N ILE A 662 -24.78 -6.29 -3.17
CA ILE A 662 -24.65 -5.13 -4.08
C ILE A 662 -26.03 -4.56 -4.44
N ILE A 663 -27.01 -5.42 -4.74
CA ILE A 663 -28.37 -4.97 -5.06
C ILE A 663 -29.06 -4.35 -3.84
N ARG A 664 -28.95 -4.96 -2.65
CA ARG A 664 -29.51 -4.37 -1.42
C ARG A 664 -28.89 -3.01 -1.09
N ASP A 665 -27.58 -2.89 -1.23
CA ASP A 665 -26.86 -1.63 -1.00
C ASP A 665 -27.31 -0.55 -2.02
N SER A 666 -27.51 -0.94 -3.29
CA SER A 666 -28.02 -0.04 -4.33
C SER A 666 -29.47 0.42 -4.08
N LEU A 667 -30.33 -0.47 -3.58
CA LEU A 667 -31.70 -0.12 -3.18
C LEU A 667 -31.73 0.80 -1.95
N ALA A 668 -30.85 0.58 -0.97
CA ALA A 668 -30.76 1.43 0.21
C ALA A 668 -30.31 2.86 -0.13
N GLN A 669 -29.51 3.04 -1.18
CA GLN A 669 -29.07 4.36 -1.66
C GLN A 669 -30.21 5.20 -2.25
N ILE A 670 -31.30 4.59 -2.73
CA ILE A 670 -32.45 5.34 -3.27
C ILE A 670 -33.06 6.27 -2.21
N ASP A 671 -33.12 5.79 -0.97
CA ASP A 671 -33.74 6.51 0.14
C ASP A 671 -32.70 7.28 1.00
N ASP A 672 -31.42 7.29 0.60
CA ASP A 672 -30.33 7.99 1.30
C ASP A 672 -30.32 9.50 0.96
N PRO A 673 -30.46 10.41 1.96
CA PRO A 673 -30.39 11.86 1.76
C PRO A 673 -29.15 12.35 1.00
N ALA A 674 -28.01 11.65 1.07
CA ALA A 674 -26.82 11.99 0.33
C ALA A 674 -26.97 11.72 -1.19
N HIS A 675 -27.68 10.65 -1.55
CA HIS A 675 -27.89 10.22 -2.94
C HIS A 675 -29.07 10.92 -3.63
N ILE A 676 -30.00 11.52 -2.86
CA ILE A 676 -31.09 12.36 -3.39
C ILE A 676 -30.55 13.57 -4.20
N SER A 677 -29.31 14.02 -3.93
CA SER A 677 -28.67 15.09 -4.68
C SER A 677 -27.99 14.65 -5.99
N CYS A 678 -27.89 13.34 -6.24
CA CYS A 678 -27.25 12.81 -7.43
C CYS A 678 -28.18 12.91 -8.64
N THR A 679 -27.61 13.29 -9.79
CA THR A 679 -28.35 13.46 -11.04
C THR A 679 -27.74 12.60 -12.14
N SER A 680 -28.58 12.07 -13.03
CA SER A 680 -28.13 11.26 -14.16
C SER A 680 -28.98 11.48 -15.41
N SER A 681 -28.35 11.49 -16.58
CA SER A 681 -29.04 11.67 -17.86
C SER A 681 -29.81 10.41 -18.28
N ALA A 682 -30.98 10.60 -18.89
CA ALA A 682 -31.78 9.51 -19.43
C ALA A 682 -31.04 8.66 -20.48
N ASP A 683 -30.15 9.25 -21.29
CA ASP A 683 -29.27 8.52 -22.23
C ASP A 683 -28.33 7.53 -21.52
N TYR A 684 -27.73 7.97 -20.41
CA TYR A 684 -26.82 7.13 -19.64
C TYR A 684 -27.57 5.98 -18.96
N LEU A 685 -28.74 6.25 -18.39
CA LEU A 685 -29.63 5.22 -17.85
C LEU A 685 -30.01 4.19 -18.93
N ALA A 686 -30.43 4.64 -20.11
CA ALA A 686 -30.79 3.75 -21.21
C ALA A 686 -29.62 2.82 -21.61
N SER A 687 -28.40 3.36 -21.68
CA SER A 687 -27.18 2.58 -21.94
C SER A 687 -26.88 1.55 -20.85
N ARG A 688 -27.06 1.89 -19.56
CA ARG A 688 -26.87 0.95 -18.45
C ARG A 688 -27.91 -0.16 -18.45
N CYS A 689 -29.19 0.17 -18.69
CA CYS A 689 -30.25 -0.81 -18.84
C CYS A 689 -29.98 -1.81 -19.97
N GLN A 690 -29.51 -1.33 -21.13
CA GLN A 690 -29.16 -2.21 -22.25
C GLN A 690 -28.04 -3.19 -21.88
N ALA A 691 -26.99 -2.70 -21.21
CA ALA A 691 -25.89 -3.56 -20.75
C ALA A 691 -26.37 -4.62 -19.73
N SER A 692 -27.33 -4.27 -18.86
CA SER A 692 -27.98 -5.20 -17.94
C SER A 692 -28.78 -6.27 -18.68
N LEU A 693 -29.55 -5.89 -19.71
CA LEU A 693 -30.31 -6.83 -20.55
C LEU A 693 -29.39 -7.82 -21.27
N ASP A 694 -28.30 -7.34 -21.87
CA ASP A 694 -27.31 -8.20 -22.53
C ASP A 694 -26.59 -9.13 -21.54
N CYS A 695 -26.49 -8.73 -20.26
CA CYS A 695 -25.95 -9.57 -19.20
C CYS A 695 -26.92 -10.68 -18.78
N MET A 696 -28.24 -10.42 -18.83
CA MET A 696 -29.26 -11.43 -18.50
C MET A 696 -29.21 -12.61 -19.47
N ASP A 697 -29.08 -12.37 -20.77
CA ASP A 697 -28.99 -13.44 -21.77
C ASP A 697 -27.74 -14.32 -21.57
N ARG A 698 -26.63 -13.71 -21.13
CA ARG A 698 -25.40 -14.42 -20.75
C ARG A 698 -25.58 -15.20 -19.45
N LEU A 699 -26.32 -14.66 -18.48
CA LEU A 699 -26.58 -15.32 -17.19
C LEU A 699 -27.39 -16.59 -17.41
N HIS A 700 -28.44 -16.52 -18.24
CA HIS A 700 -29.24 -17.67 -18.64
C HIS A 700 -28.38 -18.77 -19.27
N SER A 701 -27.56 -18.39 -20.26
CA SER A 701 -26.69 -19.33 -20.97
C SER A 701 -25.65 -19.99 -20.05
N ALA A 702 -25.01 -19.20 -19.18
CA ALA A 702 -24.02 -19.69 -18.22
C ALA A 702 -24.63 -20.62 -17.16
N ARG A 703 -25.88 -20.36 -16.75
CA ARG A 703 -26.63 -21.22 -15.83
C ARG A 703 -26.95 -22.57 -16.46
N GLU A 704 -27.46 -22.59 -17.68
CA GLU A 704 -27.74 -23.86 -18.41
C GLU A 704 -26.47 -24.69 -18.61
N ALA A 705 -25.36 -24.03 -18.96
CA ALA A 705 -24.05 -24.69 -19.08
C ALA A 705 -23.57 -25.30 -17.76
N PHE A 706 -23.77 -24.61 -16.63
CA PHE A 706 -23.41 -25.14 -15.31
C PHE A 706 -24.30 -26.32 -14.86
N MET A 707 -25.59 -26.29 -15.20
CA MET A 707 -26.53 -27.37 -14.90
C MET A 707 -26.22 -28.65 -15.68
N THR A 708 -25.70 -28.52 -16.90
CA THR A 708 -25.29 -29.65 -17.73
C THR A 708 -23.90 -30.15 -17.36
N ASP A 709 -22.97 -29.25 -17.03
CA ASP A 709 -21.63 -29.56 -16.55
C ASP A 709 -21.17 -28.61 -15.44
N SER A 710 -20.97 -29.17 -14.24
CA SER A 710 -20.48 -28.43 -13.07
C SER A 710 -19.09 -27.80 -13.25
N THR A 711 -18.33 -28.15 -14.29
CA THR A 711 -17.05 -27.48 -14.59
C THR A 711 -17.22 -26.04 -15.09
N GLY A 712 -18.42 -25.67 -15.57
CA GLY A 712 -18.77 -24.32 -16.04
C GLY A 712 -18.90 -23.26 -14.93
N VAL A 713 -18.59 -23.58 -13.67
CA VAL A 713 -18.79 -22.71 -12.51
C VAL A 713 -18.09 -21.35 -12.65
N CYS A 714 -16.90 -21.29 -13.25
CA CYS A 714 -16.13 -20.04 -13.37
C CYS A 714 -16.84 -18.97 -14.20
N GLU A 715 -17.50 -19.39 -15.30
CA GLU A 715 -18.25 -18.45 -16.15
C GLU A 715 -19.53 -18.01 -15.46
N LEU A 716 -20.24 -18.92 -14.79
CA LEU A 716 -21.43 -18.57 -14.02
C LEU A 716 -21.11 -17.59 -12.88
N LEU A 717 -20.03 -17.82 -12.12
CA LEU A 717 -19.55 -16.90 -11.09
C LEU A 717 -19.33 -15.49 -11.64
N ARG A 718 -18.61 -15.39 -12.77
CA ARG A 718 -18.30 -14.12 -13.42
C ARG A 718 -19.56 -13.37 -13.83
N VAL A 719 -20.51 -14.07 -14.45
CA VAL A 719 -21.74 -13.45 -14.95
C VAL A 719 -22.70 -13.08 -13.83
N VAL A 720 -22.80 -13.88 -12.76
CA VAL A 720 -23.59 -13.55 -11.56
C VAL A 720 -23.09 -12.25 -10.90
N THR A 721 -21.78 -12.14 -10.68
CA THR A 721 -21.20 -10.92 -10.10
C THR A 721 -21.36 -9.71 -11.04
N GLN A 722 -21.17 -9.90 -12.35
CA GLN A 722 -21.37 -8.84 -13.33
C GLN A 722 -22.84 -8.37 -13.38
N CYS A 723 -23.80 -9.30 -13.27
CA CYS A 723 -25.22 -8.99 -13.22
C CYS A 723 -25.55 -8.15 -11.98
N GLY A 724 -25.05 -8.53 -10.80
CA GLY A 724 -25.21 -7.76 -9.57
C GLY A 724 -24.74 -6.31 -9.71
N HIS A 725 -23.57 -6.09 -10.32
CA HIS A 725 -23.07 -4.73 -10.57
C HIS A 725 -23.89 -3.95 -11.60
N LEU A 726 -24.23 -4.55 -12.74
CA LEU A 726 -24.96 -3.84 -13.82
C LEU A 726 -26.40 -3.48 -13.40
N VAL A 727 -27.08 -4.40 -12.72
CA VAL A 727 -28.41 -4.14 -12.18
C VAL A 727 -28.34 -3.13 -11.04
N GLY A 728 -27.33 -3.21 -10.15
CA GLY A 728 -27.09 -2.21 -9.10
C GLY A 728 -26.85 -0.80 -9.68
N ASP A 729 -26.00 -0.69 -10.70
CA ASP A 729 -25.78 0.56 -11.44
C ASP A 729 -27.08 1.07 -12.07
N THR A 730 -27.88 0.18 -12.68
CA THR A 730 -29.17 0.55 -13.27
C THR A 730 -30.12 1.13 -12.21
N ILE A 731 -30.11 0.58 -10.99
CA ILE A 731 -30.92 1.04 -9.87
C ILE A 731 -30.48 2.44 -9.42
N VAL A 732 -29.18 2.64 -9.16
CA VAL A 732 -28.65 3.93 -8.71
C VAL A 732 -28.83 5.01 -9.77
N GLN A 733 -28.55 4.70 -11.04
CA GLN A 733 -28.75 5.66 -12.13
C GLN A 733 -30.22 5.94 -12.39
N GLY A 734 -31.10 4.94 -12.25
CA GLY A 734 -32.54 5.13 -12.39
C GLY A 734 -33.12 6.08 -11.34
N SER A 735 -32.64 5.97 -10.10
CA SER A 735 -32.96 6.93 -9.02
C SER A 735 -32.35 8.31 -9.29
N ALA A 736 -31.10 8.41 -9.72
CA ALA A 736 -30.50 9.71 -10.04
C ALA A 736 -31.17 10.39 -11.25
N THR A 737 -31.70 9.64 -12.21
CA THR A 737 -32.48 10.18 -13.34
C THR A 737 -33.87 10.62 -12.91
N SER A 738 -34.49 9.99 -11.89
CA SER A 738 -35.82 10.38 -11.41
C SER A 738 -35.84 11.79 -10.81
N HIS A 739 -34.71 12.27 -10.29
CA HIS A 739 -34.54 13.65 -9.80
C HIS A 739 -34.48 14.71 -10.92
N MET A 740 -34.25 14.32 -12.17
CA MET A 740 -34.05 15.22 -13.31
C MET A 740 -35.30 15.36 -14.19
N VAL A 741 -36.40 14.69 -13.84
CA VAL A 741 -37.63 14.60 -14.65
C VAL A 741 -38.83 15.04 -13.82
N PRO A 742 -39.98 15.38 -14.45
CA PRO A 742 -41.17 15.82 -13.72
C PRO A 742 -41.59 14.82 -12.64
N VAL A 743 -42.04 15.30 -11.49
CA VAL A 743 -42.31 14.49 -10.26
C VAL A 743 -43.13 13.23 -10.56
N GLU A 744 -44.20 13.31 -11.36
CA GLU A 744 -45.02 12.15 -11.73
C GLU A 744 -44.24 11.07 -12.50
N GLN A 745 -43.32 11.47 -13.39
CA GLN A 745 -42.47 10.56 -14.16
C GLN A 745 -41.29 10.05 -13.33
N GLY A 746 -40.78 10.88 -12.42
CA GLY A 746 -39.74 10.51 -11.45
C GLY A 746 -40.22 9.47 -10.45
N ASP A 747 -41.42 9.63 -9.91
CA ASP A 747 -42.04 8.66 -8.98
C ASP A 747 -42.29 7.31 -9.68
N ALA A 748 -42.80 7.34 -10.92
CA ALA A 748 -43.01 6.13 -11.72
C ALA A 748 -41.69 5.41 -12.06
N LEU A 749 -40.62 6.16 -12.35
CA LEU A 749 -39.29 5.61 -12.60
C LEU A 749 -38.69 4.99 -11.32
N THR A 750 -38.85 5.67 -10.18
CA THR A 750 -38.38 5.20 -8.87
C THR A 750 -39.06 3.90 -8.47
N GLU A 751 -40.38 3.79 -8.68
CA GLU A 751 -41.12 2.54 -8.44
C GLU A 751 -40.68 1.41 -9.38
N SER A 752 -40.44 1.72 -10.65
CA SER A 752 -39.93 0.75 -11.63
C SER A 752 -38.54 0.21 -11.25
N VAL A 753 -37.68 1.09 -10.72
CA VAL A 753 -36.36 0.76 -10.20
C VAL A 753 -36.43 -0.11 -8.93
N LYS A 754 -37.30 0.24 -7.97
CA LYS A 754 -37.52 -0.56 -6.76
C LYS A 754 -38.04 -1.96 -7.10
N LYS A 755 -38.98 -2.05 -8.06
CA LYS A 755 -39.46 -3.32 -8.60
C LYS A 755 -38.34 -4.13 -9.25
N CYS A 756 -37.49 -3.50 -10.07
CA CYS A 756 -36.35 -4.17 -10.69
C CYS A 756 -35.39 -4.77 -9.66
N GLY A 757 -35.08 -4.04 -8.59
CA GLY A 757 -34.25 -4.57 -7.50
C GLY A 757 -34.92 -5.74 -6.75
N ALA A 758 -36.24 -5.68 -6.51
CA ALA A 758 -36.97 -6.77 -5.88
C ALA A 758 -36.96 -8.06 -6.73
N GLU A 759 -37.19 -7.94 -8.04
CA GLU A 759 -37.12 -9.09 -8.96
C GLU A 759 -35.70 -9.65 -9.07
N ALA A 760 -34.67 -8.79 -9.01
CA ALA A 760 -33.27 -9.22 -8.99
C ALA A 760 -32.91 -10.01 -7.73
N LEU A 761 -33.36 -9.56 -6.56
CA LEU A 761 -33.19 -10.29 -5.30
C LEU A 761 -33.93 -11.63 -5.32
N SER A 762 -35.14 -11.67 -5.89
CA SER A 762 -35.89 -12.93 -6.03
C SER A 762 -35.18 -13.94 -6.93
N LEU A 763 -34.58 -13.49 -8.04
CA LEU A 763 -33.81 -14.37 -8.92
C LEU A 763 -32.55 -14.90 -8.23
N LEU A 764 -31.81 -14.03 -7.53
CA LEU A 764 -30.60 -14.42 -6.80
C LEU A 764 -30.91 -15.41 -5.67
N GLU A 765 -32.02 -15.25 -4.94
CA GLU A 765 -32.43 -16.20 -3.90
C GLU A 765 -32.76 -17.58 -4.49
N GLN A 766 -33.41 -17.66 -5.66
CA GLN A 766 -33.64 -18.93 -6.37
C GLN A 766 -32.32 -19.58 -6.82
N MET A 767 -31.31 -18.79 -7.18
CA MET A 767 -29.98 -19.30 -7.54
C MET A 767 -29.13 -19.76 -6.34
N LYS A 768 -29.57 -19.45 -5.11
CA LYS A 768 -28.86 -19.77 -3.87
C LYS A 768 -29.09 -21.20 -3.40
N GLN A 769 -30.23 -21.80 -3.76
CA GLN A 769 -30.55 -23.19 -3.44
C GLN A 769 -30.29 -24.11 -4.63
N GLN A 770 -29.68 -25.26 -4.37
CA GLN A 770 -29.27 -26.20 -5.43
C GLN A 770 -30.47 -26.81 -6.16
N ASP A 771 -31.55 -27.07 -5.42
CA ASP A 771 -32.77 -27.66 -5.96
C ASP A 771 -33.59 -26.67 -6.80
N ASP A 772 -33.47 -25.36 -6.51
CA ASP A 772 -34.23 -24.29 -7.16
C ASP A 772 -33.48 -23.64 -8.34
N LEU A 773 -32.17 -23.89 -8.49
CA LEU A 773 -31.36 -23.30 -9.57
C LEU A 773 -31.89 -23.64 -10.97
N ALA A 774 -32.49 -24.83 -11.14
CA ALA A 774 -33.11 -25.26 -12.39
C ALA A 774 -34.43 -24.52 -12.69
N ALA A 775 -35.13 -24.04 -11.65
CA ALA A 775 -36.42 -23.39 -11.74
C ALA A 775 -36.33 -21.85 -11.68
N ALA A 776 -35.13 -21.30 -11.58
CA ALA A 776 -34.92 -19.86 -11.50
C ALA A 776 -35.46 -19.15 -12.75
N ASP A 777 -36.31 -18.13 -12.57
CA ASP A 777 -37.00 -17.45 -13.67
C ASP A 777 -36.47 -16.01 -13.83
N ASP A 778 -35.75 -15.76 -14.92
CA ASP A 778 -35.14 -14.47 -15.24
C ASP A 778 -36.07 -13.53 -16.02
N SER A 779 -37.24 -14.01 -16.47
CA SER A 779 -38.18 -13.26 -17.31
C SER A 779 -38.73 -12.01 -16.63
N LYS A 780 -38.98 -12.08 -15.31
CA LYS A 780 -39.52 -10.95 -14.53
C LYS A 780 -38.53 -9.81 -14.38
N LEU A 781 -37.26 -10.13 -14.11
CA LEU A 781 -36.19 -9.14 -14.04
C LEU A 781 -35.95 -8.51 -15.43
N LYS A 782 -35.95 -9.33 -16.49
CA LYS A 782 -35.83 -8.84 -17.86
C LYS A 782 -36.96 -7.87 -18.22
N ALA A 783 -38.21 -8.21 -17.89
CA ALA A 783 -39.36 -7.32 -18.12
C ALA A 783 -39.27 -6.00 -17.31
N ALA A 784 -38.75 -6.04 -16.08
CA ALA A 784 -38.52 -4.84 -15.28
C ALA A 784 -37.44 -3.93 -15.89
N LEU A 785 -36.32 -4.51 -16.35
CA LEU A 785 -35.26 -3.79 -17.04
C LEU A 785 -35.73 -3.18 -18.38
N GLU A 786 -36.53 -3.92 -19.16
CA GLU A 786 -37.15 -3.42 -20.40
C GLU A 786 -38.09 -2.23 -20.13
N ALA A 787 -38.86 -2.28 -19.03
CA ALA A 787 -39.74 -1.18 -18.64
C ALA A 787 -38.96 0.09 -18.25
N ILE A 788 -37.84 -0.06 -17.52
CA ILE A 788 -36.94 1.07 -17.19
C ILE A 788 -36.30 1.61 -18.47
N HIS A 789 -35.81 0.75 -19.35
CA HIS A 789 -35.20 1.14 -20.61
C HIS A 789 -36.18 1.93 -21.50
N ALA A 790 -37.41 1.44 -21.66
CA ALA A 790 -38.46 2.14 -22.40
C ALA A 790 -38.84 3.50 -21.79
N THR A 791 -38.76 3.61 -20.46
CA THR A 791 -38.99 4.88 -19.75
C THR A 791 -37.82 5.84 -19.96
N ALA A 792 -36.58 5.35 -19.88
CA ALA A 792 -35.37 6.13 -20.15
C ALA A 792 -35.36 6.70 -21.58
N GLU A 793 -35.74 5.90 -22.60
CA GLU A 793 -35.84 6.38 -23.98
C GLU A 793 -36.91 7.48 -24.17
N LYS A 794 -38.01 7.42 -23.42
CA LYS A 794 -39.04 8.48 -23.43
C LYS A 794 -38.57 9.78 -22.76
N LEU A 795 -37.67 9.67 -21.78
CA LEU A 795 -37.14 10.79 -20.99
C LEU A 795 -35.93 11.47 -21.65
N ARG A 796 -35.43 10.97 -22.78
CA ARG A 796 -34.33 11.59 -23.50
C ARG A 796 -34.69 13.03 -23.91
N PRO A 797 -33.82 14.02 -23.64
CA PRO A 797 -34.06 15.39 -24.07
C PRO A 797 -34.15 15.44 -25.60
N ARG A 798 -35.33 15.77 -26.13
CA ARG A 798 -35.47 16.18 -27.53
C ARG A 798 -34.93 17.61 -27.62
N GLY A 799 -33.61 17.73 -27.80
CA GLY A 799 -32.92 19.02 -27.85
C GLY A 799 -33.57 19.96 -28.87
N LEU A 800 -33.63 21.25 -28.52
CA LEU A 800 -34.00 22.36 -29.39
C LEU A 800 -33.44 22.15 -30.80
N GLU A 801 -34.31 22.24 -31.80
CA GLU A 801 -34.02 22.13 -33.22
C GLU A 801 -33.13 23.30 -33.70
N LEU A 802 -31.85 23.32 -33.31
CA LEU A 802 -30.82 23.86 -34.21
C LEU A 802 -30.68 22.83 -35.32
N GLN A 803 -30.97 23.24 -36.56
CA GLN A 803 -31.02 22.38 -37.73
C GLN A 803 -29.74 21.52 -37.79
N GLN A 804 -29.88 20.24 -37.41
CA GLN A 804 -28.78 19.27 -37.29
C GLN A 804 -27.94 19.12 -38.57
N GLY A 805 -28.43 19.61 -39.72
CA GLY A 805 -27.69 19.67 -40.98
C GLY A 805 -26.58 20.72 -41.07
N GLU A 806 -26.59 21.78 -40.25
CA GLU A 806 -25.66 22.93 -40.37
C GLU A 806 -24.44 22.87 -39.43
N LEU A 807 -24.47 22.07 -38.36
CA LEU A 807 -23.36 21.99 -37.40
C LEU A 807 -22.05 21.50 -38.04
N GLY A 808 -22.13 20.58 -39.01
CA GLY A 808 -20.95 20.05 -39.69
C GLY A 808 -20.21 21.09 -40.53
N ASP A 809 -20.93 22.03 -41.15
CA ASP A 809 -20.32 23.13 -41.91
C ASP A 809 -19.75 24.19 -40.95
N LEU A 810 -20.39 24.38 -39.79
CA LEU A 810 -19.98 25.36 -38.79
C LEU A 810 -18.67 24.98 -38.09
N VAL A 811 -18.38 23.69 -37.87
CA VAL A 811 -17.07 23.24 -37.33
C VAL A 811 -15.94 23.63 -38.27
N GLU A 812 -16.05 23.28 -39.55
CA GLU A 812 -15.00 23.54 -40.52
C GLU A 812 -14.82 25.04 -40.75
N GLN A 813 -15.93 25.79 -40.82
CA GLN A 813 -15.93 27.25 -40.91
C GLN A 813 -15.23 27.89 -39.70
N GLU A 814 -15.54 27.44 -38.49
CA GLU A 814 -14.98 28.02 -37.28
C GLU A 814 -13.49 27.68 -37.11
N MET A 815 -13.09 26.44 -37.36
CA MET A 815 -11.68 26.03 -37.31
C MET A 815 -10.86 26.80 -38.37
N ALA A 816 -11.42 27.04 -39.55
CA ALA A 816 -10.80 27.87 -40.58
C ALA A 816 -10.72 29.35 -40.16
N ALA A 817 -11.77 29.90 -39.54
CA ALA A 817 -11.79 31.27 -39.03
C ALA A 817 -10.75 31.47 -37.91
N THR A 818 -10.64 30.53 -36.97
CA THR A 818 -9.62 30.53 -35.91
C THR A 818 -8.21 30.47 -36.50
N SER A 819 -7.97 29.60 -37.49
CA SER A 819 -6.68 29.53 -38.17
C SER A 819 -6.32 30.85 -38.87
N ALA A 820 -7.28 31.48 -39.55
CA ALA A 820 -7.08 32.77 -40.20
C ALA A 820 -6.83 33.90 -39.19
N ALA A 821 -7.51 33.89 -38.04
CA ALA A 821 -7.29 34.85 -36.96
C ALA A 821 -5.87 34.74 -36.39
N VAL A 822 -5.37 33.52 -36.18
CA VAL A 822 -3.99 33.27 -35.70
C VAL A 822 -2.95 33.70 -36.74
N GLU A 823 -3.18 33.45 -38.03
CA GLU A 823 -2.28 33.91 -39.09
C GLU A 823 -2.25 35.44 -39.23
N SER A 824 -3.42 36.08 -39.14
CA SER A 824 -3.53 37.55 -39.14
C SER A 824 -2.83 38.16 -37.91
N ALA A 825 -2.99 37.53 -36.75
CA ALA A 825 -2.30 37.90 -35.52
C ALA A 825 -0.77 37.80 -35.67
N ALA A 826 -0.25 36.71 -36.23
CA ALA A 826 1.17 36.55 -36.51
C ALA A 826 1.71 37.62 -37.47
N ALA A 827 0.99 37.90 -38.56
CA ALA A 827 1.38 38.93 -39.52
C ALA A 827 1.40 40.34 -38.90
N ARG A 828 0.43 40.67 -38.03
CA ARG A 828 0.45 41.93 -37.28
C ARG A 828 1.66 42.03 -36.35
N ILE A 829 2.07 40.95 -35.70
CA ILE A 829 3.27 40.95 -34.84
C ILE A 829 4.53 41.24 -35.66
N GLU A 830 4.67 40.64 -36.85
CA GLU A 830 5.79 40.93 -37.76
C GLU A 830 5.80 42.39 -38.23
N GLU A 831 4.63 42.96 -38.54
CA GLU A 831 4.50 44.37 -38.89
C GLU A 831 4.92 45.28 -37.73
N MET A 832 4.51 44.95 -36.50
CA MET A 832 4.92 45.68 -35.28
C MET A 832 6.41 45.58 -35.03
N LEU A 833 7.02 44.41 -35.26
CA LEU A 833 8.47 44.21 -35.10
C LEU A 833 9.25 45.11 -36.06
N ASN A 834 8.83 45.17 -37.31
CA ASN A 834 9.45 46.04 -38.32
C ASN A 834 9.25 47.54 -38.01
N LYS A 835 8.08 47.93 -37.48
CA LYS A 835 7.82 49.32 -37.05
C LYS A 835 8.65 49.69 -35.82
N SER A 836 8.75 48.82 -34.82
CA SER A 836 9.54 49.07 -33.61
C SER A 836 11.03 49.26 -33.93
N ARG A 837 11.59 48.46 -34.86
CA ARG A 837 12.96 48.64 -35.38
C ARG A 837 13.22 49.99 -36.03
N ALA A 838 12.20 50.61 -36.61
CA ALA A 838 12.33 51.89 -37.32
C ALA A 838 12.12 53.12 -36.40
N VAL A 839 11.40 52.94 -35.28
CA VAL A 839 10.90 54.05 -34.44
C VAL A 839 11.55 54.07 -33.06
N ASP A 840 11.82 52.91 -32.46
CA ASP A 840 12.41 52.80 -31.12
C ASP A 840 13.95 52.72 -31.20
N THR A 841 14.65 53.27 -30.20
CA THR A 841 16.13 53.25 -30.13
C THR A 841 16.61 52.83 -28.73
N GLY A 842 17.77 52.17 -28.66
CA GLY A 842 18.41 51.78 -27.40
C GLY A 842 17.70 50.62 -26.68
N VAL A 843 17.74 50.61 -25.34
CA VAL A 843 17.21 49.52 -24.50
C VAL A 843 15.72 49.24 -24.75
N LYS A 844 14.92 50.27 -25.06
CA LYS A 844 13.50 50.12 -25.39
C LYS A 844 13.27 49.28 -26.65
N MET A 845 14.12 49.43 -27.67
CA MET A 845 14.05 48.65 -28.90
C MET A 845 14.38 47.17 -28.63
N GLU A 846 15.44 46.89 -27.87
CA GLU A 846 15.83 45.51 -27.52
C GLU A 846 14.76 44.77 -26.72
N VAL A 847 14.08 45.48 -25.81
CA VAL A 847 12.97 44.93 -25.03
C VAL A 847 11.75 44.65 -25.92
N ASN A 848 11.37 45.61 -26.76
CA ASN A 848 10.23 45.46 -27.67
C ASN A 848 10.46 44.31 -28.68
N GLU A 849 11.66 44.18 -29.23
CA GLU A 849 12.03 43.07 -30.11
C GLU A 849 11.92 41.72 -29.42
N ARG A 850 12.42 41.60 -28.19
CA ARG A 850 12.37 40.35 -27.41
C ARG A 850 10.93 39.93 -27.11
N ILE A 851 10.08 40.87 -26.71
CA ILE A 851 8.65 40.61 -26.43
C ILE A 851 7.93 40.18 -27.71
N LEU A 852 8.10 40.91 -28.81
CA LEU A 852 7.45 40.58 -30.08
C LEU A 852 7.95 39.25 -30.67
N ALA A 853 9.23 38.92 -30.50
CA ALA A 853 9.77 37.61 -30.89
C ALA A 853 9.10 36.47 -30.12
N SER A 854 8.98 36.57 -28.79
CA SER A 854 8.26 35.58 -27.99
C SER A 854 6.78 35.49 -28.35
N CYS A 855 6.11 36.61 -28.65
CA CYS A 855 4.72 36.60 -29.12
C CYS A 855 4.58 35.91 -30.49
N THR A 856 5.57 36.05 -31.37
CA THR A 856 5.61 35.38 -32.68
C THR A 856 5.74 33.86 -32.51
N GLU A 857 6.65 33.41 -31.63
CA GLU A 857 6.82 31.99 -31.30
C GLU A 857 5.53 31.39 -30.74
N LEU A 858 4.82 32.13 -29.87
CA LEU A 858 3.54 31.71 -29.33
C LEU A 858 2.46 31.58 -30.42
N MET A 859 2.33 32.57 -31.31
CA MET A 859 1.39 32.48 -32.44
C MET A 859 1.70 31.31 -33.37
N GLN A 860 2.98 31.02 -33.61
CA GLN A 860 3.39 29.89 -34.43
C GLN A 860 3.04 28.55 -33.78
N ALA A 861 3.25 28.41 -32.46
CA ALA A 861 2.88 27.21 -31.71
C ALA A 861 1.35 27.01 -31.71
N ILE A 862 0.57 28.09 -31.58
CA ILE A 862 -0.89 28.04 -31.63
C ILE A 862 -1.38 27.66 -33.03
N LYS A 863 -0.75 28.17 -34.09
CA LYS A 863 -1.04 27.77 -35.47
C LYS A 863 -0.86 26.27 -35.66
N GLU A 864 0.26 25.72 -35.21
CA GLU A 864 0.52 24.27 -35.29
C GLU A 864 -0.51 23.46 -34.49
N LEU A 865 -0.97 23.96 -33.34
CA LEU A 865 -2.01 23.33 -32.53
C LEU A 865 -3.36 23.31 -33.23
N VAL A 866 -3.80 24.43 -33.82
CA VAL A 866 -5.08 24.52 -34.55
C VAL A 866 -5.07 23.59 -35.76
N LEU A 867 -3.97 23.55 -36.52
CA LEU A 867 -3.80 22.62 -37.65
C LEU A 867 -3.82 21.16 -37.19
N SER A 868 -3.10 20.82 -36.11
CA SER A 868 -3.09 19.46 -35.55
C SER A 868 -4.47 19.04 -35.02
N SER A 869 -5.24 19.97 -34.44
CA SER A 869 -6.62 19.73 -34.00
C SER A 869 -7.54 19.46 -35.19
N LYS A 870 -7.40 20.22 -36.28
CA LYS A 870 -8.15 20.00 -37.53
C LYS A 870 -7.83 18.64 -38.17
N GLU A 871 -6.55 18.25 -38.22
CA GLU A 871 -6.14 16.94 -38.71
C GLU A 871 -6.72 15.80 -37.85
N LEU A 872 -6.66 15.94 -36.52
CA LEU A 872 -7.24 14.96 -35.60
C LEU A 872 -8.76 14.84 -35.77
N GLN A 873 -9.48 15.96 -35.95
CA GLN A 873 -10.91 15.93 -36.21
C GLN A 873 -11.25 15.15 -37.49
N ARG A 874 -10.48 15.35 -38.57
CA ARG A 874 -10.66 14.60 -39.81
C ARG A 874 -10.52 13.09 -39.57
N ASP A 875 -9.48 12.67 -38.84
CA ASP A 875 -9.29 11.26 -38.49
C ASP A 875 -10.43 10.68 -37.65
N ILE A 876 -10.92 11.44 -36.66
CA ILE A 876 -12.03 11.03 -35.78
C ILE A 876 -13.28 10.74 -36.59
N VAL A 877 -13.61 11.61 -37.55
CA VAL A 877 -14.80 11.40 -38.36
C VAL A 877 -14.58 10.29 -39.39
N GLU A 878 -13.42 10.21 -40.02
CA GLU A 878 -13.10 9.14 -40.98
C GLU A 878 -13.15 7.75 -40.34
N SER A 879 -12.66 7.62 -39.10
CA SER A 879 -12.71 6.37 -38.32
C SER A 879 -14.07 6.08 -37.69
N GLY A 880 -14.82 7.11 -37.28
CA GLY A 880 -16.08 6.97 -36.54
C GLY A 880 -17.37 7.00 -37.37
N ARG A 881 -17.33 7.37 -38.66
CA ARG A 881 -18.55 7.55 -39.48
C ARG A 881 -19.16 6.27 -40.05
N GLY A 882 -18.39 5.20 -40.24
CA GLY A 882 -18.84 4.03 -41.01
C GLY A 882 -19.29 4.44 -42.42
N ALA A 883 -20.57 4.19 -42.78
CA ALA A 883 -21.18 4.62 -44.05
C ALA A 883 -21.88 6.00 -43.98
N ALA A 884 -21.87 6.68 -42.83
CA ALA A 884 -22.53 7.97 -42.64
C ALA A 884 -21.69 9.14 -43.17
N SER A 885 -22.35 10.26 -43.50
CA SER A 885 -21.65 11.47 -43.96
C SER A 885 -20.96 12.22 -42.80
N MET A 886 -19.98 13.07 -43.13
CA MET A 886 -19.27 13.93 -42.17
C MET A 886 -20.25 14.78 -41.34
N LYS A 887 -21.27 15.32 -42.01
CA LYS A 887 -22.29 16.17 -41.39
C LYS A 887 -23.17 15.40 -40.42
N GLU A 888 -23.57 14.18 -40.80
CA GLU A 888 -24.34 13.29 -39.94
C GLU A 888 -23.55 12.86 -38.70
N PHE A 889 -22.23 12.73 -38.79
CA PHE A 889 -21.39 12.40 -37.65
C PHE A 889 -21.37 13.52 -36.60
N TYR A 890 -21.18 14.77 -37.03
CA TYR A 890 -21.23 15.93 -36.14
C TYR A 890 -22.63 16.16 -35.56
N ALA A 891 -23.68 15.99 -36.37
CA ALA A 891 -25.07 16.05 -35.94
C ALA A 891 -25.41 15.04 -34.83
N LYS A 892 -24.96 13.79 -34.98
CA LYS A 892 -25.14 12.73 -33.97
C LYS A 892 -24.36 12.98 -32.68
N ASN A 893 -23.33 13.82 -32.73
CA ASN A 893 -22.51 14.20 -31.58
C ASN A 893 -22.63 15.72 -31.30
N SER A 894 -23.85 16.25 -31.31
CA SER A 894 -24.12 17.70 -31.25
C SER A 894 -23.43 18.42 -30.09
N ARG A 895 -23.56 17.94 -28.85
CA ARG A 895 -22.95 18.59 -27.66
C ARG A 895 -21.42 18.63 -27.72
N TRP A 896 -20.80 17.55 -28.22
CA TRP A 896 -19.34 17.51 -28.42
C TRP A 896 -18.91 18.50 -29.50
N THR A 897 -19.69 18.57 -30.58
CA THR A 897 -19.48 19.48 -31.71
C THR A 897 -19.58 20.95 -31.28
N GLU A 898 -20.57 21.31 -30.47
CA GLU A 898 -20.73 22.65 -29.89
C GLU A 898 -19.56 23.03 -28.97
N GLY A 899 -19.13 22.12 -28.10
CA GLY A 899 -17.96 22.32 -27.24
C GLY A 899 -16.67 22.55 -28.04
N LEU A 900 -16.53 21.87 -29.17
CA LEU A 900 -15.39 22.01 -30.08
C LEU A 900 -15.38 23.38 -30.79
N ILE A 901 -16.54 23.82 -31.29
CA ILE A 901 -16.73 25.14 -31.92
C ILE A 901 -16.45 26.26 -30.91
N SER A 902 -16.98 26.14 -29.70
CA SER A 902 -16.77 27.13 -28.62
C SER A 902 -15.30 27.26 -28.24
N ALA A 903 -14.61 26.14 -28.07
CA ALA A 903 -13.18 26.15 -27.77
C ALA A 903 -12.34 26.74 -28.91
N SER A 904 -12.70 26.47 -30.17
CA SER A 904 -12.04 27.06 -31.34
C SER A 904 -12.21 28.59 -31.39
N LYS A 905 -13.43 29.09 -31.11
CA LYS A 905 -13.74 30.53 -31.02
C LYS A 905 -12.88 31.23 -29.97
N ALA A 906 -12.80 30.64 -28.79
CA ALA A 906 -12.01 31.19 -27.68
C ALA A 906 -10.53 31.35 -28.05
N VAL A 907 -9.95 30.37 -28.76
CA VAL A 907 -8.55 30.46 -29.24
C VAL A 907 -8.37 31.59 -30.26
N GLY A 908 -9.29 31.75 -31.21
CA GLY A 908 -9.21 32.82 -32.22
C GLY A 908 -9.35 34.22 -31.62
N TRP A 909 -10.27 34.37 -30.67
CA TRP A 909 -10.42 35.61 -29.89
C TRP A 909 -9.17 35.91 -29.05
N GLY A 910 -8.65 34.91 -28.32
CA GLY A 910 -7.44 35.05 -27.51
C GLY A 910 -6.22 35.50 -28.33
N ALA A 911 -6.06 34.97 -29.55
CA ALA A 911 -4.99 35.38 -30.46
C ALA A 911 -5.07 36.87 -30.85
N THR A 912 -6.28 37.36 -31.12
CA THR A 912 -6.51 38.76 -31.47
C THR A 912 -6.21 39.69 -30.29
N VAL A 913 -6.75 39.36 -29.11
CA VAL A 913 -6.58 40.16 -27.89
C VAL A 913 -5.12 40.21 -27.43
N MET A 914 -4.39 39.10 -27.55
CA MET A 914 -2.96 39.06 -27.23
C MET A 914 -2.14 40.01 -28.12
N VAL A 915 -2.44 40.05 -29.42
CA VAL A 915 -1.76 40.96 -30.36
C VAL A 915 -2.10 42.42 -30.09
N ASP A 916 -3.36 42.72 -29.76
CA ASP A 916 -3.75 44.08 -29.36
C ASP A 916 -3.03 44.51 -28.08
N ALA A 917 -2.91 43.63 -27.09
CA ALA A 917 -2.15 43.90 -25.87
C ALA A 917 -0.65 44.11 -26.16
N ALA A 918 -0.05 43.30 -27.05
CA ALA A 918 1.34 43.44 -27.46
C ALA A 918 1.57 44.78 -28.20
N ASP A 919 0.66 45.19 -29.07
CA ASP A 919 0.71 46.49 -29.78
C ASP A 919 0.69 47.66 -28.80
N LEU A 920 -0.23 47.62 -27.82
CA LEU A 920 -0.33 48.65 -26.80
C LEU A 920 0.94 48.74 -25.94
N VAL A 921 1.53 47.60 -25.56
CA VAL A 921 2.79 47.55 -24.80
C VAL A 921 3.94 48.15 -25.61
N VAL A 922 4.08 47.80 -26.90
CA VAL A 922 5.14 48.34 -27.78
C VAL A 922 4.97 49.85 -27.99
N GLN A 923 3.74 50.33 -28.13
CA GLN A 923 3.43 51.76 -28.21
C GLN A 923 3.63 52.53 -26.88
N GLY A 924 3.91 51.83 -25.78
CA GLY A 924 4.03 52.41 -24.44
C GLY A 924 2.70 52.91 -23.85
N LYS A 925 1.55 52.48 -24.40
CA LYS A 925 0.20 52.83 -23.92
C LYS A 925 -0.45 51.70 -23.12
N GLY A 926 0.06 50.47 -23.26
CA GLY A 926 -0.42 49.26 -22.60
C GLY A 926 0.37 48.92 -21.35
N LYS A 927 -0.20 48.05 -20.53
CA LYS A 927 0.45 47.53 -19.32
C LYS A 927 1.10 46.18 -19.62
N TYR A 928 2.31 45.95 -19.11
CA TYR A 928 2.98 44.66 -19.22
C TYR A 928 2.16 43.51 -18.58
N GLU A 929 1.42 43.80 -17.50
CA GLU A 929 0.51 42.84 -16.86
C GLU A 929 -0.63 42.39 -17.77
N GLU A 930 -1.13 43.27 -18.63
CA GLU A 930 -2.20 42.96 -19.57
C GLU A 930 -1.73 41.91 -20.58
N LEU A 931 -0.53 42.10 -21.14
CA LEU A 931 0.08 41.12 -22.03
C LEU A 931 0.34 39.76 -21.36
N MET A 932 0.75 39.76 -20.08
CA MET A 932 0.92 38.51 -19.32
C MET A 932 -0.41 37.78 -19.13
N VAL A 933 -1.49 38.49 -18.79
CA VAL A 933 -2.82 37.90 -18.59
C VAL A 933 -3.38 37.35 -19.92
N CYS A 934 -3.27 38.10 -21.01
CA CYS A 934 -3.70 37.64 -22.33
C CYS A 934 -2.94 36.38 -22.78
N SER A 935 -1.64 36.30 -22.47
CA SER A 935 -0.80 35.12 -22.79
C SER A 935 -1.21 33.88 -21.99
N HIS A 936 -1.68 34.04 -20.75
CA HIS A 936 -2.23 32.93 -19.97
C HIS A 936 -3.63 32.51 -20.42
N GLU A 937 -4.48 33.48 -20.79
CA GLU A 937 -5.84 33.21 -21.26
C GLU A 937 -5.84 32.39 -22.55
N ILE A 938 -5.01 32.79 -23.52
CA ILE A 938 -4.91 32.05 -24.79
C ILE A 938 -4.36 30.63 -24.58
N ALA A 939 -3.43 30.42 -23.65
CA ALA A 939 -2.96 29.09 -23.28
C ALA A 939 -4.09 28.24 -22.68
N ALA A 940 -4.94 28.83 -21.83
CA ALA A 940 -6.12 28.16 -21.29
C ALA A 940 -7.13 27.80 -22.39
N SER A 941 -7.42 28.71 -23.32
CA SER A 941 -8.30 28.42 -24.47
C SER A 941 -7.74 27.30 -25.36
N THR A 942 -6.42 27.27 -25.60
CA THR A 942 -5.82 26.16 -26.37
C THR A 942 -5.89 24.82 -25.63
N ALA A 943 -5.77 24.81 -24.30
CA ALA A 943 -5.95 23.61 -23.49
C ALA A 943 -7.39 23.09 -23.55
N GLN A 944 -8.38 24.00 -23.54
CA GLN A 944 -9.80 23.64 -23.74
C GLN A 944 -10.02 23.01 -25.12
N LEU A 945 -9.43 23.56 -26.19
CA LEU A 945 -9.53 22.99 -27.54
C LEU A 945 -8.92 21.59 -27.63
N VAL A 946 -7.77 21.35 -26.98
CA VAL A 946 -7.14 20.02 -26.89
C VAL A 946 -8.03 19.04 -26.14
N ALA A 947 -8.62 19.47 -25.01
CA ALA A 947 -9.54 18.65 -24.22
C ALA A 947 -10.77 18.26 -25.05
N ALA A 948 -11.41 19.23 -25.72
CA ALA A 948 -12.55 19.01 -26.60
C ALA A 948 -12.19 18.05 -27.76
N SER A 949 -11.02 18.22 -28.37
CA SER A 949 -10.55 17.38 -29.48
C SER A 949 -10.25 15.93 -29.06
N LYS A 950 -9.86 15.70 -27.79
CA LYS A 950 -9.47 14.37 -27.28
C LYS A 950 -10.65 13.44 -26.99
N VAL A 951 -11.84 13.96 -26.68
CA VAL A 951 -13.00 13.18 -26.18
C VAL A 951 -13.38 12.01 -27.10
N LYS A 952 -13.22 12.17 -28.42
CA LYS A 952 -13.59 11.18 -29.43
C LYS A 952 -12.38 10.61 -30.18
N ALA A 953 -11.17 10.95 -29.77
CA ALA A 953 -9.93 10.47 -30.39
C ALA A 953 -9.56 9.08 -29.89
N ASP A 954 -9.03 8.24 -30.78
CA ASP A 954 -8.36 7.00 -30.40
C ASP A 954 -7.10 7.33 -29.57
N LYS A 955 -6.86 6.54 -28.51
CA LYS A 955 -5.72 6.70 -27.60
C LYS A 955 -4.38 6.48 -28.33
N ASP A 956 -4.36 5.67 -29.38
CA ASP A 956 -3.14 5.33 -30.12
C ASP A 956 -2.89 6.21 -31.35
N SER A 957 -3.79 7.16 -31.64
CA SER A 957 -3.71 8.07 -32.79
C SER A 957 -2.39 8.87 -32.80
N SER A 958 -1.71 8.89 -33.95
CA SER A 958 -0.53 9.73 -34.19
C SER A 958 -0.88 11.22 -34.15
N ASN A 959 -2.05 11.59 -34.66
CA ASN A 959 -2.52 12.98 -34.68
C ASN A 959 -2.88 13.48 -33.28
N LEU A 960 -3.35 12.59 -32.38
CA LEU A 960 -3.52 12.93 -30.97
C LEU A 960 -2.18 13.21 -30.27
N ARG A 961 -1.15 12.41 -30.55
CA ARG A 961 0.21 12.65 -30.03
C ARG A 961 0.80 13.97 -30.54
N ARG A 962 0.61 14.27 -31.83
CA ARG A 962 1.02 15.54 -32.44
C ARG A 962 0.31 16.74 -31.79
N LEU A 963 -1.01 16.66 -31.59
CA LEU A 963 -1.78 17.71 -30.91
C LEU A 963 -1.30 17.95 -29.46
N GLN A 964 -0.96 16.88 -28.72
CA GLN A 964 -0.41 17.00 -27.37
C GLN A 964 0.99 17.65 -27.36
N GLN A 965 1.82 17.34 -28.35
CA GLN A 965 3.13 18.00 -28.51
C GLN A 965 2.97 19.49 -28.82
N ALA A 966 2.07 19.84 -29.75
CA ALA A 966 1.75 21.24 -30.06
C ALA A 966 1.24 22.01 -28.82
N SER A 967 0.41 21.37 -27.98
CA SER A 967 -0.08 21.95 -26.70
C SER A 967 1.05 22.23 -25.70
N ARG A 968 2.06 21.35 -25.63
CA ARG A 968 3.26 21.62 -24.82
C ARG A 968 4.06 22.79 -25.39
N GLY A 969 4.18 22.88 -26.71
CA GLY A 969 4.80 24.01 -27.41
C GLY A 969 4.13 25.34 -27.06
N VAL A 970 2.79 25.40 -27.07
CA VAL A 970 2.04 26.61 -26.67
C VAL A 970 2.34 26.98 -25.22
N THR A 971 2.30 26.04 -24.28
CA THR A 971 2.63 26.30 -22.87
C THR A 971 4.04 26.86 -22.69
N GLN A 972 5.03 26.30 -23.41
CA GLN A 972 6.42 26.77 -23.36
C GLN A 972 6.57 28.18 -23.95
N ALA A 973 5.95 28.44 -25.09
CA ALA A 973 5.99 29.77 -25.72
C ALA A 973 5.27 30.83 -24.88
N THR A 974 4.16 30.48 -24.23
CA THR A 974 3.48 31.35 -23.25
C THR A 974 4.40 31.73 -22.09
N ALA A 975 5.16 30.75 -21.54
CA ALA A 975 6.14 31.04 -20.50
C ALA A 975 7.26 31.97 -21.01
N GLY A 976 7.69 31.81 -22.26
CA GLY A 976 8.61 32.71 -22.95
C GLY A 976 8.10 34.15 -23.02
N VAL A 977 6.84 34.35 -23.43
CA VAL A 977 6.21 35.69 -23.48
C VAL A 977 6.17 36.33 -22.10
N VAL A 978 5.74 35.59 -21.07
CA VAL A 978 5.67 36.10 -19.70
C VAL A 978 7.06 36.47 -19.17
N ALA A 979 8.08 35.65 -19.43
CA ALA A 979 9.46 35.94 -19.04
C ALA A 979 10.01 37.18 -19.74
N SER A 980 9.84 37.29 -21.05
CA SER A 980 10.24 38.46 -21.85
C SER A 980 9.53 39.73 -21.40
N THR A 981 8.24 39.63 -21.06
CA THR A 981 7.41 40.74 -20.58
C THR A 981 7.83 41.21 -19.18
N LYS A 982 8.10 40.27 -18.24
CA LYS A 982 8.59 40.56 -16.88
C LYS A 982 9.99 41.18 -16.90
N SER A 983 10.87 40.64 -17.73
CA SER A 983 12.22 41.19 -17.95
C SER A 983 12.17 42.57 -18.58
N GLY A 984 11.33 42.77 -19.61
CA GLY A 984 11.14 44.03 -20.28
C GLY A 984 10.62 45.13 -19.36
N LYS A 985 9.62 44.80 -18.53
CA LYS A 985 9.10 45.70 -17.50
C LYS A 985 10.22 46.20 -16.58
N SER A 986 11.07 45.31 -16.07
CA SER A 986 12.17 45.68 -15.16
C SER A 986 13.29 46.50 -15.82
N GLN A 987 13.43 46.44 -17.15
CA GLN A 987 14.46 47.15 -17.91
C GLN A 987 14.00 48.55 -18.35
N ILE A 988 12.69 48.77 -18.51
CA ILE A 988 12.10 50.05 -18.94
C ILE A 988 11.57 50.87 -17.77
N GLU A 989 11.05 50.25 -16.71
CA GLU A 989 10.72 50.96 -15.46
C GLU A 989 12.02 51.36 -14.75
N GLU A 990 12.51 52.56 -15.06
CA GLU A 990 13.57 53.24 -14.33
C GLU A 990 13.29 53.13 -12.82
N LYS A 991 14.22 52.54 -12.06
CA LYS A 991 14.24 52.71 -10.61
C LYS A 991 14.37 54.20 -10.36
N ASP A 992 13.32 54.84 -9.86
CA ASP A 992 13.42 56.10 -9.13
C ASP A 992 14.45 55.89 -8.02
N THR A 993 15.73 56.14 -8.34
CA THR A 993 16.78 56.18 -7.35
C THR A 993 16.46 57.37 -6.48
N MET A 994 15.82 57.09 -5.34
CA MET A 994 15.37 58.10 -4.39
C MET A 994 16.58 58.96 -3.99
N ASP A 995 16.67 60.15 -4.57
CA ASP A 995 17.74 61.10 -4.28
C ASP A 995 17.37 61.89 -3.03
N PHE A 996 17.90 61.44 -1.90
CA PHE A 996 17.69 62.08 -0.60
C PHE A 996 18.65 63.25 -0.33
N SER A 997 19.56 63.56 -1.27
CA SER A 997 20.68 64.49 -1.04
C SER A 997 20.24 65.93 -0.74
N SER A 998 19.03 66.34 -1.15
CA SER A 998 18.48 67.69 -0.94
C SER A 998 17.36 67.78 0.10
N MET A 999 17.09 66.71 0.87
CA MET A 999 15.92 66.66 1.77
C MET A 999 16.27 66.78 3.25
N THR A 1000 15.47 67.57 4.00
CA THR A 1000 15.57 67.66 5.46
C THR A 1000 14.89 66.48 6.16
N LEU A 1001 15.31 66.15 7.39
CA LEU A 1001 14.74 65.04 8.19
C LEU A 1001 13.20 65.10 8.31
N THR A 1002 12.63 66.30 8.44
CA THR A 1002 11.17 66.49 8.53
C THR A 1002 10.48 66.18 7.20
N GLN A 1003 11.09 66.51 6.06
CA GLN A 1003 10.56 66.19 4.75
C GLN A 1003 10.64 64.69 4.46
N ILE A 1004 11.71 64.02 4.90
CA ILE A 1004 11.84 62.55 4.81
C ILE A 1004 10.77 61.86 5.65
N LYS A 1005 10.56 62.29 6.90
CA LYS A 1005 9.47 61.74 7.74
C LYS A 1005 8.09 61.96 7.16
N ARG A 1006 7.86 63.10 6.51
CA ARG A 1006 6.58 63.36 5.82
C ARG A 1006 6.40 62.42 4.63
N GLN A 1007 7.42 62.23 3.80
CA GLN A 1007 7.37 61.27 2.70
C GLN A 1007 7.24 59.82 3.19
N GLU A 1008 7.85 59.46 4.31
CA GLU A 1008 7.67 58.15 4.95
C GLU A 1008 6.21 57.93 5.37
N MET A 1009 5.61 58.92 6.02
CA MET A 1009 4.19 58.87 6.38
C MET A 1009 3.28 58.82 5.15
N ASP A 1010 3.57 59.62 4.12
CA ASP A 1010 2.80 59.62 2.86
C ASP A 1010 2.94 58.27 2.12
N ALA A 1011 4.12 57.65 2.16
CA ALA A 1011 4.36 56.30 1.61
C ALA A 1011 3.63 55.22 2.43
N GLN A 1012 3.61 55.30 3.75
CA GLN A 1012 2.83 54.40 4.62
C GLN A 1012 1.33 54.50 4.34
N VAL A 1013 0.80 55.71 4.11
CA VAL A 1013 -0.59 55.92 3.70
C VAL A 1013 -0.84 55.28 2.33
N LEU A 1014 0.05 55.49 1.37
CA LEU A 1014 -0.06 54.90 0.03
C LEU A 1014 -0.04 53.37 0.06
N VAL A 1015 0.80 52.76 0.91
CA VAL A 1015 0.83 51.30 1.11
C VAL A 1015 -0.53 50.79 1.59
N LEU A 1016 -1.12 51.41 2.61
CA LEU A 1016 -2.44 51.03 3.13
C LEU A 1016 -3.55 51.19 2.08
N GLU A 1017 -3.50 52.25 1.28
CA GLU A 1017 -4.43 52.44 0.16
C GLU A 1017 -4.28 51.35 -0.90
N LEU A 1018 -3.05 50.99 -1.27
CA LEU A 1018 -2.77 49.95 -2.26
C LEU A 1018 -3.17 48.56 -1.77
N GLU A 1019 -2.93 48.23 -0.50
CA GLU A 1019 -3.40 46.98 0.12
C GLU A 1019 -4.94 46.88 0.08
N THR A 1020 -5.62 47.98 0.39
CA THR A 1020 -7.09 48.04 0.32
C THR A 1020 -7.60 47.88 -1.11
N ARG A 1021 -6.95 48.51 -2.09
CA ARG A 1021 -7.32 48.38 -3.51
C ARG A 1021 -7.05 46.95 -4.01
N LEU A 1022 -5.92 46.34 -3.64
CA LEU A 1022 -5.58 44.96 -3.99
C LEU A 1022 -6.65 43.98 -3.48
N GLN A 1023 -7.10 44.14 -2.23
CA GLN A 1023 -8.14 43.28 -1.66
C GLN A 1023 -9.46 43.41 -2.42
N LYS A 1024 -9.88 44.64 -2.76
CA LYS A 1024 -11.09 44.87 -3.56
C LYS A 1024 -11.02 44.27 -4.96
N GLU A 1025 -9.88 44.40 -5.65
CA GLU A 1025 -9.70 43.80 -6.98
C GLU A 1025 -9.67 42.26 -6.91
N ARG A 1026 -9.14 41.66 -5.84
CA ARG A 1026 -9.21 40.21 -5.61
C ARG A 1026 -10.65 39.72 -5.41
N GLU A 1027 -11.46 40.46 -4.65
CA GLU A 1027 -12.88 40.16 -4.45
C GLU A 1027 -13.64 40.26 -5.77
N ARG A 1028 -13.45 41.35 -6.52
CA ARG A 1028 -14.05 41.55 -7.85
C ARG A 1028 -13.64 40.47 -8.85
N LEU A 1029 -12.35 40.07 -8.86
CA LEU A 1029 -11.88 38.96 -9.71
C LEU A 1029 -12.55 37.63 -9.33
N GLY A 1030 -12.75 37.38 -8.03
CA GLY A 1030 -13.51 36.24 -7.54
C GLY A 1030 -14.97 36.24 -8.03
N GLU A 1031 -15.65 37.38 -7.97
CA GLU A 1031 -17.01 37.56 -8.48
C GLU A 1031 -17.10 37.35 -9.99
N LEU A 1032 -16.15 37.90 -10.76
CA LEU A 1032 -16.08 37.72 -12.21
C LEU A 1032 -15.86 36.25 -12.57
N ARG A 1033 -14.98 35.53 -11.86
CA ARG A 1033 -14.79 34.09 -12.04
C ARG A 1033 -16.06 33.30 -11.71
N LYS A 1034 -16.76 33.66 -10.64
CA LYS A 1034 -18.04 33.04 -10.28
C LYS A 1034 -19.08 33.21 -11.39
N LYS A 1035 -19.26 34.44 -11.90
CA LYS A 1035 -20.14 34.71 -13.04
C LYS A 1035 -19.71 33.98 -14.31
N HIS A 1036 -18.42 33.85 -14.56
CA HIS A 1036 -17.90 33.08 -15.70
C HIS A 1036 -18.31 31.61 -15.61
N TYR A 1037 -18.23 31.00 -14.43
CA TYR A 1037 -18.70 29.62 -14.22
C TYR A 1037 -20.24 29.50 -14.30
N GLU A 1038 -20.99 30.48 -13.80
CA GLU A 1038 -22.45 30.52 -13.90
C GLU A 1038 -22.90 30.60 -15.38
N LEU A 1039 -22.28 31.47 -16.18
CA LEU A 1039 -22.58 31.61 -17.61
C LEU A 1039 -22.08 30.42 -18.44
N ALA A 1040 -20.93 29.83 -18.09
CA ALA A 1040 -20.45 28.60 -18.72
C ALA A 1040 -21.41 27.42 -18.44
N GLY A 1041 -21.95 27.33 -17.21
CA GLY A 1041 -22.99 26.36 -16.87
C GLY A 1041 -24.29 26.59 -17.66
N ALA A 1042 -24.75 27.84 -17.76
CA ALA A 1042 -25.96 28.18 -18.52
C ALA A 1042 -25.83 27.85 -20.02
N ALA A 1043 -24.66 28.11 -20.64
CA ALA A 1043 -24.38 27.75 -22.03
C ALA A 1043 -24.30 26.22 -22.26
N GLU A 1044 -23.99 25.43 -21.23
CA GLU A 1044 -24.02 23.96 -21.25
C GLU A 1044 -25.41 23.36 -20.90
N GLY A 1045 -26.43 24.22 -20.72
CA GLY A 1045 -27.82 23.85 -20.44
C GLY A 1045 -28.18 23.77 -18.95
N TRP A 1046 -27.37 24.34 -18.06
CA TRP A 1046 -27.63 24.40 -16.62
C TRP A 1046 -28.23 25.76 -16.26
N GLY A 1047 -29.53 25.94 -16.47
CA GLY A 1047 -30.27 27.03 -15.85
C GLY A 1047 -31.24 27.76 -16.77
N GLU A 1048 -32.44 27.21 -16.92
CA GLU A 1048 -33.64 28.04 -16.95
C GLU A 1048 -34.55 27.57 -15.81
N SER A 1049 -34.32 28.10 -14.61
CA SER A 1049 -35.37 28.26 -13.61
C SER A 1049 -35.67 29.75 -13.55
N ASP A 1050 -36.77 30.12 -14.19
CA ASP A 1050 -37.35 31.45 -14.24
C ASP A 1050 -37.53 31.99 -12.81
N GLU A 1051 -36.81 33.05 -12.47
CA GLU A 1051 -37.02 33.80 -11.22
C GLU A 1051 -38.33 34.57 -11.33
N GLY A 1052 -39.40 34.01 -10.76
CA GLY A 1052 -40.64 34.72 -10.51
C GLY A 1052 -40.42 35.85 -9.50
N THR A 1053 -40.32 37.08 -9.98
CA THR A 1053 -40.65 38.29 -9.22
C THR A 1053 -42.15 38.34 -8.93
N GLY A 1054 -42.51 38.58 -7.66
CA GLY A 1054 -43.70 39.37 -7.25
C GLY A 1054 -45.07 38.77 -7.51
#